data_AF-A0AA37QJ54-F1
#
_entry.id   AF-A0AA37QJ54-F1
#
_cell.length_a   1.000
_cell.length_b   1.000
_cell.length_c   1.000
_cell.angle_alpha   90.00
_cell.angle_beta   90.00
_cell.angle_gamma   90.00
#
_symmetry.space_group_name_H-M   'P 1'
#
loop_
_entity.id
_entity.type
_entity.pdbx_description
1 polymer ?
#
loop_
_entity_poly.entity_id
_entity_poly.type
_entity_poly.pdbx_seq_one_letter_code
_entity_poly.pdbx_strand_id
1 'polypeptide(L)'
;MSARAARALGAAAIVGAALVAACDPCVGEVAGCRVESHVSYAGKVIDFTTGRAASGVSIVFRRTNGSALAGDSIVARTDASGRYELRGDAGDEGDVVGDLAVRPPGLPGYVVTGVHLTPSTVRGGGGLLPTYVTQPFVDYVGELVYRRLGVPLAYSNVRFVRTSGARLAGGDTAYTAAGPDGYFYLERTTLDAGEVVGDFTLTAPQFPRPYVVRGVRLPVRLTDRLPTFDRSFRVGATLEYVAEVRERGTNRPLVGATVEFRRTGGVLLSTPVFTAATDANGRVLLRPVPQTEAAGEAVGDLTVRGGGLAAPFVIRGVRLPVYDSDELRFLGVLGIGIQAVAAGELVYRGDRSPLADAQVTFTRTGGVAATPATVQTRSTSDGRFGLTLLADSTGDVIGDLTVSRGGPAAPVTFRGVRVRASADDSVRFLGRFGVGQQLSYAGQLVQRATGAAAAGWSVSFRRTGGIALRADTFTVRTLDWGGFALSPDTREEGTVEGVLTARAPGDTRDVPIGSVRLSTFDADSVRFAGQFRVGPSLLYVGEVQASDGSPVVGARIEFRRTGGIAVAESLLVETSNAAGRFRLAPTPLASGEVIGDLRIVPPAPLRDTVFTGVRLPTFETDEVRLRDVWRLAPPR
;
A
#
# COMPACT_ATOMS: atom_id res chain seq x y z
N MET A 1 78.83 -16.44 -43.50
CA MET A 1 79.28 -15.25 -44.25
C MET A 1 78.62 -14.05 -43.60
N SER A 2 79.24 -12.90 -43.31
CA SER A 2 80.65 -12.47 -43.31
C SER A 2 80.66 -11.14 -42.52
N ALA A 3 81.25 -11.03 -41.33
CA ALA A 3 82.69 -10.96 -41.01
C ALA A 3 83.32 -9.55 -41.21
N ARG A 4 83.93 -9.02 -40.12
CA ARG A 4 85.06 -8.04 -40.09
C ARG A 4 84.72 -6.60 -40.59
N ALA A 5 85.49 -5.52 -40.38
CA ALA A 5 86.65 -5.15 -39.53
C ALA A 5 86.83 -3.60 -39.57
N ALA A 6 87.62 -2.89 -38.75
CA ALA A 6 88.15 -3.09 -37.39
C ALA A 6 88.92 -1.82 -36.91
N ARG A 7 89.16 -1.70 -35.59
CA ARG A 7 90.30 -1.02 -34.90
C ARG A 7 90.92 0.28 -35.46
N ALA A 8 90.96 1.33 -34.63
CA ALA A 8 92.20 1.93 -34.10
C ALA A 8 91.84 2.71 -32.80
N LEU A 9 92.39 2.43 -31.62
CA LEU A 9 93.75 2.73 -31.11
C LEU A 9 94.05 4.23 -30.95
N GLY A 10 94.12 4.66 -29.68
CA GLY A 10 94.48 6.02 -29.26
C GLY A 10 94.56 6.09 -27.73
N ALA A 11 95.67 5.65 -27.16
CA ALA A 11 95.88 5.65 -25.71
C ALA A 11 96.56 6.95 -25.25
N ALA A 12 96.04 7.57 -24.19
CA ALA A 12 96.75 8.57 -23.40
C ALA A 12 96.29 8.45 -21.94
N ALA A 13 97.17 7.95 -21.08
CA ALA A 13 96.95 7.93 -19.64
C ALA A 13 97.46 9.24 -19.04
N ILE A 14 96.62 9.93 -18.26
CA ILE A 14 97.07 10.94 -17.31
C ILE A 14 96.49 10.56 -15.94
N VAL A 15 97.41 10.24 -15.02
CA VAL A 15 97.10 10.00 -13.61
C VAL A 15 96.85 11.36 -12.96
N GLY A 16 95.63 11.54 -12.45
CA GLY A 16 95.19 12.77 -11.79
C GLY A 16 94.26 12.46 -10.63
N ALA A 17 94.79 11.81 -9.59
CA ALA A 17 94.05 11.52 -8.36
C ALA A 17 93.86 12.80 -7.53
N ALA A 18 92.94 13.67 -7.97
CA ALA A 18 92.45 14.80 -7.21
C ALA A 18 91.12 14.40 -6.53
N LEU A 19 91.09 14.53 -5.20
CA LEU A 19 89.93 14.20 -4.36
C LEU A 19 88.74 15.12 -4.68
N VAL A 20 87.76 14.62 -5.44
CA VAL A 20 86.44 15.26 -5.54
C VAL A 20 85.55 14.83 -4.37
N ALA A 21 86.04 15.10 -3.16
CA ALA A 21 85.29 14.97 -1.92
C ALA A 21 84.65 16.32 -1.57
N ALA A 22 83.72 16.77 -2.40
CA ALA A 22 82.99 18.02 -2.21
C ALA A 22 81.64 18.00 -2.95
N CYS A 23 80.61 17.45 -2.29
CA CYS A 23 79.20 17.72 -2.60
C CYS A 23 78.23 17.20 -1.51
N ASP A 24 78.69 16.28 -0.64
CA ASP A 24 77.98 15.88 0.57
C ASP A 24 78.79 16.32 1.81
N PRO A 25 78.33 17.31 2.60
CA PRO A 25 79.06 17.83 3.75
C PRO A 25 79.08 16.87 4.97
N CYS A 26 78.49 15.67 4.88
CA CYS A 26 78.44 14.70 5.97
C CYS A 26 79.47 13.56 5.88
N VAL A 27 80.32 13.53 4.86
CA VAL A 27 81.33 12.48 4.68
C VAL A 27 82.59 12.76 5.50
N GLY A 28 82.55 12.48 6.81
CA GLY A 28 83.73 12.50 7.67
C GLY A 28 83.46 12.40 9.17
N GLU A 29 82.45 13.10 9.68
CA GLU A 29 82.10 13.13 11.10
C GLU A 29 80.61 12.80 11.32
N VAL A 30 80.31 11.52 11.54
CA VAL A 30 78.93 11.03 11.74
C VAL A 30 78.23 11.69 12.95
N ALA A 31 79.00 12.22 13.91
CA ALA A 31 78.49 12.96 15.06
C ALA A 31 78.00 14.39 14.71
N GLY A 32 78.49 15.02 13.63
CA GLY A 32 78.22 16.42 13.30
C GLY A 32 76.97 16.66 12.45
N CYS A 33 76.41 15.61 11.84
CA CYS A 33 75.25 15.71 10.94
C CYS A 33 73.91 15.33 11.58
N ARG A 34 73.89 14.93 12.85
CA ARG A 34 72.65 14.88 13.64
C ARG A 34 72.37 16.24 14.28
N VAL A 35 71.11 16.62 14.29
CA VAL A 35 70.56 17.80 14.94
C VAL A 35 69.29 17.39 15.70
N GLU A 36 68.77 18.29 16.52
CA GLU A 36 67.46 18.10 17.14
C GLU A 36 66.38 17.91 16.06
N SER A 37 65.30 17.20 16.41
CA SER A 37 64.22 16.93 15.46
C SER A 37 63.61 18.25 15.00
N HIS A 38 63.55 18.47 13.69
CA HIS A 38 63.04 19.72 13.11
C HIS A 38 62.29 19.44 11.82
N VAL A 39 61.32 20.28 11.49
CA VAL A 39 60.73 20.33 10.15
C VAL A 39 61.43 21.42 9.34
N SER A 40 61.88 21.07 8.13
CA SER A 40 62.41 22.03 7.15
C SER A 40 61.80 21.74 5.79
N TYR A 41 60.90 22.61 5.33
CA TYR A 41 60.17 22.42 4.07
C TYR A 41 60.24 23.68 3.21
N ALA A 42 60.84 23.55 2.03
CA ALA A 42 60.84 24.61 1.04
C ALA A 42 59.64 24.47 0.09
N GLY A 43 59.11 25.60 -0.38
CA GLY A 43 58.03 25.63 -1.35
C GLY A 43 58.10 26.86 -2.24
N LYS A 44 57.19 26.93 -3.22
CA LYS A 44 57.07 28.07 -4.13
C LYS A 44 55.62 28.53 -4.22
N VAL A 45 55.40 29.83 -4.41
CA VAL A 45 54.12 30.39 -4.85
C VAL A 45 54.32 31.12 -6.17
N ILE A 46 53.42 30.87 -7.13
CA ILE A 46 53.37 31.59 -8.41
C ILE A 46 52.02 32.27 -8.60
N ASP A 47 51.99 33.31 -9.42
CA ASP A 47 50.78 33.76 -10.06
C ASP A 47 50.48 32.82 -11.23
N PHE A 48 49.34 32.10 -11.20
CA PHE A 48 49.07 31.08 -12.23
C PHE A 48 48.78 31.72 -13.60
N THR A 49 48.16 32.91 -13.64
CA THR A 49 47.78 33.58 -14.89
C THR A 49 48.99 34.05 -15.70
N THR A 50 50.12 34.28 -15.03
CA THR A 50 51.36 34.76 -15.66
C THR A 50 52.53 33.77 -15.57
N GLY A 51 52.38 32.68 -14.80
CA GLY A 51 53.46 31.74 -14.43
C GLY A 51 54.57 32.35 -13.58
N ARG A 52 54.45 33.62 -13.17
CA ARG A 52 55.53 34.37 -12.50
C ARG A 52 55.59 34.06 -11.01
N ALA A 53 56.80 34.17 -10.46
CA ALA A 53 57.02 34.12 -9.02
C ALA A 53 56.20 35.19 -8.26
N ALA A 54 55.54 34.79 -7.17
CA ALA A 54 54.76 35.70 -6.33
C ALA A 54 55.49 36.01 -5.02
N SER A 55 55.96 37.27 -4.88
CA SER A 55 56.71 37.75 -3.71
C SER A 55 55.80 38.27 -2.60
N GLY A 56 56.26 38.21 -1.34
CA GLY A 56 55.58 38.77 -0.18
C GLY A 56 54.36 37.99 0.33
N VAL A 57 54.02 36.85 -0.29
CA VAL A 57 52.92 35.97 0.10
C VAL A 57 53.19 35.43 1.50
N SER A 58 52.26 35.64 2.42
CA SER A 58 52.36 35.10 3.78
C SER A 58 51.88 33.66 3.80
N ILE A 59 52.75 32.77 4.29
CA ILE A 59 52.49 31.34 4.44
C ILE A 59 52.45 31.04 5.93
N VAL A 60 51.32 30.52 6.41
CA VAL A 60 51.14 30.15 7.81
C VAL A 60 50.72 28.69 7.87
N PHE A 61 51.64 27.81 8.24
CA PHE A 61 51.30 26.45 8.63
C PHE A 61 50.83 26.47 10.09
N ARG A 62 49.66 25.89 10.38
CA ARG A 62 49.15 25.71 11.74
C ARG A 62 48.93 24.22 11.98
N ARG A 63 49.60 23.65 12.97
CA ARG A 63 49.41 22.24 13.35
C ARG A 63 47.97 21.99 13.81
N THR A 64 47.41 20.87 13.38
CA THR A 64 46.08 20.39 13.80
C THR A 64 46.14 18.98 14.40
N ASN A 65 47.15 18.17 14.05
CA ASN A 65 47.39 16.82 14.59
C ASN A 65 48.88 16.42 14.45
N GLY A 66 49.25 15.20 14.85
CA GLY A 66 50.60 14.67 14.68
C GLY A 66 51.59 15.10 15.76
N SER A 67 52.89 15.03 15.49
CA SER A 67 53.96 15.25 16.48
C SER A 67 54.09 16.68 17.02
N ALA A 68 54.72 16.79 18.20
CA ALA A 68 55.28 18.02 18.79
C ALA A 68 55.79 19.05 17.76
N LEU A 69 55.36 20.32 17.82
CA LEU A 69 56.16 21.46 17.37
C LEU A 69 56.41 22.38 18.57
N ALA A 70 57.56 23.07 18.60
CA ALA A 70 57.88 24.06 19.63
C ALA A 70 56.89 25.24 19.68
N GLY A 71 56.13 25.46 18.60
CA GLY A 71 54.93 26.30 18.60
C GLY A 71 53.89 25.77 17.60
N ASP A 72 52.60 26.01 17.87
CA ASP A 72 51.48 25.49 17.06
C ASP A 72 51.41 26.05 15.62
N SER A 73 52.28 27.00 15.25
CA SER A 73 52.32 27.57 13.91
C SER A 73 53.72 27.97 13.46
N ILE A 74 54.02 27.73 12.18
CA ILE A 74 55.21 28.19 11.48
C ILE A 74 54.79 29.24 10.46
N VAL A 75 55.47 30.39 10.45
CA VAL A 75 55.17 31.52 9.56
C VAL A 75 56.37 31.79 8.66
N ALA A 76 56.13 31.87 7.35
CA ALA A 76 57.10 32.27 6.34
C ALA A 76 56.51 33.32 5.40
N ARG A 77 57.38 33.95 4.61
CA ARG A 77 56.99 34.82 3.50
C ARG A 77 57.77 34.44 2.26
N THR A 78 57.17 34.58 1.09
CA THR A 78 57.88 34.37 -0.17
C THR A 78 58.85 35.50 -0.50
N ASP A 79 60.00 35.13 -1.05
CA ASP A 79 61.01 36.03 -1.59
C ASP A 79 60.69 36.52 -3.02
N ALA A 80 61.60 37.28 -3.63
CA ALA A 80 61.48 37.77 -5.00
C ALA A 80 61.41 36.65 -6.08
N SER A 81 61.86 35.43 -5.76
CA SER A 81 61.74 34.23 -6.61
C SER A 81 60.48 33.41 -6.33
N GLY A 82 59.62 33.89 -5.43
CA GLY A 82 58.39 33.24 -5.00
C GLY A 82 58.64 32.05 -4.06
N ARG A 83 59.87 31.87 -3.57
CA ARG A 83 60.24 30.76 -2.69
C ARG A 83 60.03 31.13 -1.24
N TYR A 84 59.61 30.16 -0.45
CA TYR A 84 59.51 30.27 1.01
C TYR A 84 60.07 29.00 1.66
N GLU A 85 60.40 29.09 2.94
CA GLU A 85 60.88 27.97 3.74
C GLU A 85 60.18 27.98 5.10
N LEU A 86 59.55 26.86 5.44
CA LEU A 86 58.96 26.61 6.75
C LEU A 86 60.00 25.87 7.59
N ARG A 87 60.45 26.49 8.68
CA ARG A 87 61.32 25.88 9.68
C ARG A 87 60.69 25.95 11.06
N GLY A 88 60.82 24.87 11.83
CA GLY A 88 60.43 24.85 13.24
C GLY A 88 60.93 23.58 13.91
N ASP A 89 61.23 23.69 15.20
CA ASP A 89 61.70 22.55 16.00
C ASP A 89 60.52 21.63 16.33
N ALA A 90 60.76 20.32 16.25
CA ALA A 90 59.77 19.27 16.47
C ALA A 90 60.09 18.50 17.76
N GLY A 91 59.06 18.22 18.56
CA GLY A 91 59.24 17.58 19.87
C GLY A 91 59.55 16.09 19.80
N ASP A 92 59.07 15.41 18.74
CA ASP A 92 59.13 13.96 18.58
C ASP A 92 59.44 13.58 17.12
N GLU A 93 59.83 12.32 16.90
CA GLU A 93 59.91 11.72 15.56
C GLU A 93 58.50 11.23 15.12
N GLY A 94 57.92 11.86 14.10
CA GLY A 94 56.64 11.47 13.50
C GLY A 94 55.98 12.63 12.76
N ASP A 95 55.08 12.35 11.81
CA ASP A 95 54.44 13.37 10.97
C ASP A 95 53.75 14.47 11.80
N VAL A 96 54.00 15.72 11.43
CA VAL A 96 53.24 16.90 11.87
C VAL A 96 52.18 17.19 10.81
N VAL A 97 50.90 17.16 11.21
CA VAL A 97 49.77 17.37 10.28
C VAL A 97 49.12 18.71 10.61
N GLY A 98 48.86 19.52 9.59
CA GLY A 98 48.34 20.86 9.79
C GLY A 98 47.70 21.50 8.57
N ASP A 99 47.20 22.71 8.78
CA ASP A 99 46.55 23.55 7.78
C ASP A 99 47.52 24.63 7.30
N LEU A 100 47.75 24.72 5.99
CA LEU A 100 48.62 25.70 5.37
C LEU A 100 47.80 26.84 4.77
N ALA A 101 47.77 27.98 5.46
CA ALA A 101 47.14 29.19 4.95
C ALA A 101 48.09 29.96 4.01
N VAL A 102 47.65 30.18 2.77
CA VAL A 102 48.34 30.96 1.74
C VAL A 102 47.65 32.30 1.58
N ARG A 103 48.34 33.40 1.85
CA ARG A 103 47.78 34.77 1.89
C ARG A 103 48.61 35.73 1.03
N PRO A 104 48.27 35.91 -0.25
CA PRO A 104 48.97 36.86 -1.12
C PRO A 104 48.61 38.31 -0.76
N PRO A 105 49.50 39.29 -0.99
CA PRO A 105 49.18 40.70 -0.83
C PRO A 105 48.05 41.13 -1.78
N GLY A 106 47.02 41.80 -1.25
CA GLY A 106 45.93 42.37 -2.05
C GLY A 106 44.89 41.36 -2.61
N LEU A 107 45.01 40.07 -2.29
CA LEU A 107 44.12 39.01 -2.76
C LEU A 107 43.50 38.23 -1.59
N PRO A 108 42.33 37.60 -1.77
CA PRO A 108 41.80 36.63 -0.80
C PRO A 108 42.81 35.49 -0.59
N GLY A 109 43.08 35.16 0.68
CA GLY A 109 43.86 33.97 1.04
C GLY A 109 42.99 32.72 1.15
N TYR A 110 43.61 31.55 1.05
CA TYR A 110 42.97 30.25 1.18
C TYR A 110 43.74 29.34 2.15
N VAL A 111 43.16 28.19 2.48
CA VAL A 111 43.76 27.19 3.36
C VAL A 111 43.82 25.84 2.64
N VAL A 112 44.98 25.21 2.68
CA VAL A 112 45.20 23.81 2.27
C VAL A 112 45.19 22.97 3.54
N THR A 113 44.19 22.13 3.73
CA THR A 113 44.05 21.31 4.93
C THR A 113 44.84 20.01 4.83
N GLY A 114 45.27 19.46 5.97
CA GLY A 114 45.92 18.15 6.03
C GLY A 114 47.27 18.08 5.30
N VAL A 115 48.08 19.14 5.38
CA VAL A 115 49.47 19.13 4.92
C VAL A 115 50.32 18.36 5.94
N HIS A 116 51.08 17.38 5.46
CA HIS A 116 52.03 16.59 6.26
C HIS A 116 53.44 17.17 6.15
N LEU A 117 54.09 17.39 7.29
CA LEU A 117 55.50 17.73 7.40
C LEU A 117 56.16 16.65 8.28
N THR A 118 57.08 15.87 7.71
CA THR A 118 57.83 14.82 8.44
C THR A 118 59.09 15.46 9.03
N PRO A 119 59.29 15.43 10.37
CA PRO A 119 60.51 15.90 10.99
C PRO A 119 61.74 15.07 10.61
N SER A 120 62.90 15.69 10.69
CA SER A 120 64.20 15.06 10.46
C SER A 120 65.16 15.38 11.60
N THR A 121 65.98 14.39 11.98
CA THR A 121 67.15 14.58 12.86
C THR A 121 68.46 14.73 12.07
N VAL A 122 68.39 14.76 10.73
CA VAL A 122 69.55 14.95 9.84
C VAL A 122 69.67 16.42 9.44
N ARG A 123 70.86 17.01 9.58
CA ARG A 123 71.13 18.40 9.17
C ARG A 123 70.88 18.59 7.68
N GLY A 124 69.98 19.51 7.33
CA GLY A 124 69.57 19.74 5.94
C GLY A 124 68.57 18.71 5.40
N GLY A 125 68.15 17.74 6.22
CA GLY A 125 67.02 16.88 5.91
C GLY A 125 65.72 17.69 5.92
N GLY A 126 64.87 17.43 4.94
CA GLY A 126 63.67 18.23 4.69
C GLY A 126 62.93 17.78 3.44
N GLY A 127 61.86 18.49 3.10
CA GLY A 127 61.03 18.18 1.95
C GLY A 127 60.73 19.38 1.05
N LEU A 128 60.17 19.07 -0.12
CA LEU A 128 59.60 20.07 -1.03
C LEU A 128 58.07 20.00 -0.97
N LEU A 129 57.45 21.12 -0.63
CA LEU A 129 56.02 21.33 -0.83
C LEU A 129 55.74 21.63 -2.31
N PRO A 130 54.53 21.33 -2.83
CA PRO A 130 54.18 21.65 -4.21
C PRO A 130 54.23 23.17 -4.46
N THR A 131 54.37 23.56 -5.73
CA THR A 131 54.18 24.95 -6.14
C THR A 131 52.72 25.32 -5.93
N TYR A 132 52.43 26.19 -4.97
CA TYR A 132 51.11 26.76 -4.74
C TYR A 132 50.87 27.97 -5.66
N VAL A 133 49.61 28.38 -5.79
CA VAL A 133 49.21 29.53 -6.62
C VAL A 133 48.73 30.71 -5.76
N THR A 134 48.84 31.94 -6.26
CA THR A 134 48.30 33.14 -5.56
C THR A 134 46.79 33.09 -5.44
N GLN A 135 46.09 32.67 -6.50
CA GLN A 135 44.65 32.51 -6.51
C GLN A 135 44.31 31.05 -6.83
N PRO A 136 43.44 30.41 -6.03
CA PRO A 136 42.82 29.15 -6.42
C PRO A 136 42.15 29.29 -7.79
N PHE A 137 42.11 28.21 -8.57
CA PHE A 137 41.54 28.23 -9.91
C PHE A 137 40.89 26.89 -10.26
N VAL A 138 39.85 26.93 -11.08
CA VAL A 138 39.43 25.76 -11.84
C VAL A 138 40.31 25.67 -13.06
N ASP A 139 40.81 24.46 -13.31
CA ASP A 139 41.39 23.99 -14.55
C ASP A 139 40.70 22.64 -14.83
N TYR A 140 40.03 22.57 -15.98
CA TYR A 140 39.14 21.47 -16.34
C TYR A 140 39.19 21.16 -17.84
N VAL A 141 39.44 19.91 -18.18
CA VAL A 141 39.46 19.38 -19.55
C VAL A 141 38.28 18.44 -19.75
N GLY A 142 37.31 18.90 -20.54
CA GLY A 142 36.15 18.09 -20.95
C GLY A 142 36.20 17.70 -22.43
N GLU A 143 35.69 16.53 -22.77
CA GLU A 143 35.46 16.09 -24.15
C GLU A 143 33.96 16.08 -24.45
N LEU A 144 33.55 16.58 -25.62
CA LEU A 144 32.17 16.50 -26.11
C LEU A 144 32.08 15.48 -27.24
N VAL A 145 31.28 14.43 -27.03
CA VAL A 145 31.07 13.34 -28.00
C VAL A 145 29.61 13.30 -28.44
N TYR A 146 29.37 13.17 -29.74
CA TYR A 146 28.02 13.00 -30.27
C TYR A 146 27.53 11.60 -29.93
N ARG A 147 26.58 11.50 -29.00
CA ARG A 147 26.06 10.22 -28.46
C ARG A 147 25.73 9.20 -29.53
N ARG A 148 25.11 9.63 -30.64
CA ARG A 148 24.63 8.73 -31.71
C ARG A 148 25.75 8.21 -32.62
N LEU A 149 26.74 9.04 -32.95
CA LEU A 149 27.78 8.70 -33.93
C LEU A 149 29.11 8.29 -33.28
N GLY A 150 29.31 8.57 -31.99
CA GLY A 150 30.57 8.32 -31.29
C GLY A 150 31.73 9.22 -31.74
N VAL A 151 31.45 10.26 -32.53
CA VAL A 151 32.46 11.22 -33.04
C VAL A 151 32.50 12.48 -32.17
N PRO A 152 33.65 13.20 -32.12
CA PRO A 152 33.74 14.45 -31.38
C PRO A 152 32.82 15.56 -31.90
N LEU A 153 32.41 16.45 -31.01
CA LEU A 153 31.53 17.59 -31.30
C LEU A 153 32.31 18.88 -31.48
N ALA A 154 33.00 18.95 -32.62
CA ALA A 154 33.81 20.09 -33.01
C ALA A 154 33.07 21.43 -32.93
N TYR A 155 33.78 22.48 -32.51
CA TYR A 155 33.32 23.89 -32.54
C TYR A 155 32.05 24.18 -31.73
N SER A 156 31.75 23.35 -30.73
CA SER A 156 30.60 23.54 -29.82
C SER A 156 30.90 24.64 -28.80
N ASN A 157 29.96 25.56 -28.58
CA ASN A 157 30.06 26.55 -27.51
C ASN A 157 29.69 25.93 -26.17
N VAL A 158 30.50 26.19 -25.14
CA VAL A 158 30.32 25.69 -23.77
C VAL A 158 30.15 26.88 -22.82
N ARG A 159 28.96 27.00 -22.24
CA ARG A 159 28.67 27.96 -21.17
C ARG A 159 28.56 27.22 -19.85
N PHE A 160 29.42 27.53 -18.89
CA PHE A 160 29.26 27.10 -17.50
C PHE A 160 28.51 28.16 -16.69
N VAL A 161 27.55 27.74 -15.87
CA VAL A 161 26.89 28.60 -14.87
C VAL A 161 27.01 27.94 -13.51
N ARG A 162 27.73 28.57 -12.58
CA ARG A 162 27.85 28.12 -11.19
C ARG A 162 26.49 28.18 -10.50
N THR A 163 26.15 27.11 -9.78
CA THR A 163 24.96 26.99 -8.94
C THR A 163 25.29 26.92 -7.45
N SER A 164 26.46 26.37 -7.07
CA SER A 164 26.94 26.31 -5.68
C SER A 164 28.46 26.07 -5.61
N GLY A 165 29.00 25.83 -4.40
CA GLY A 165 30.44 25.64 -4.17
C GLY A 165 31.26 26.94 -4.22
N ALA A 166 32.56 26.83 -4.44
CA ALA A 166 33.52 27.94 -4.50
C ALA A 166 33.11 28.98 -5.56
N ARG A 167 33.27 30.28 -5.26
CA ARG A 167 32.89 31.37 -6.18
C ARG A 167 33.94 31.58 -7.26
N LEU A 168 33.50 31.79 -8.51
CA LEU A 168 34.37 32.23 -9.60
C LEU A 168 34.68 33.73 -9.47
N ALA A 169 35.90 34.14 -9.77
CA ALA A 169 36.21 35.56 -9.93
C ALA A 169 35.69 36.06 -11.29
N GLY A 170 35.15 37.27 -11.34
CA GLY A 170 34.48 37.83 -12.52
C GLY A 170 33.00 37.44 -12.69
N GLY A 171 32.45 36.60 -11.81
CA GLY A 171 31.02 36.26 -11.75
C GLY A 171 30.71 34.79 -12.04
N ASP A 172 29.47 34.38 -11.75
CA ASP A 172 29.03 32.97 -11.77
C ASP A 172 28.89 32.33 -13.17
N THR A 173 29.37 32.96 -14.25
CA THR A 173 29.26 32.40 -15.61
C THR A 173 30.61 32.45 -16.33
N ALA A 174 30.98 31.33 -16.95
CA ALA A 174 32.15 31.23 -17.80
C ALA A 174 31.79 30.69 -19.19
N TYR A 175 32.62 31.03 -20.18
CA TYR A 175 32.46 30.64 -21.58
C TYR A 175 33.76 30.07 -22.11
N THR A 176 33.66 29.01 -22.90
CA THR A 176 34.73 28.40 -23.69
C THR A 176 34.13 27.70 -24.91
N ALA A 177 34.94 27.11 -25.77
CA ALA A 177 34.50 26.37 -26.94
C ALA A 177 35.32 25.07 -27.09
N ALA A 178 34.69 24.05 -27.67
CA ALA A 178 35.36 22.82 -28.03
C ALA A 178 36.17 22.98 -29.32
N GLY A 179 37.38 22.42 -29.34
CA GLY A 179 38.26 22.35 -30.50
C GLY A 179 37.74 21.40 -31.59
N PRO A 180 38.48 21.22 -32.69
CA PRO A 180 38.10 20.31 -33.79
C PRO A 180 38.04 18.82 -33.36
N ASP A 181 38.73 18.49 -32.29
CA ASP A 181 38.80 17.19 -31.61
C ASP A 181 37.73 17.04 -30.50
N GLY A 182 36.85 18.02 -30.32
CA GLY A 182 35.77 18.01 -29.32
C GLY A 182 36.21 18.29 -27.88
N TYR A 183 37.51 18.51 -27.63
CA TYR A 183 38.00 18.88 -26.30
C TYR A 183 37.78 20.36 -26.04
N PHE A 184 37.31 20.71 -24.83
CA PHE A 184 37.24 22.09 -24.35
C PHE A 184 38.05 22.26 -23.07
N TYR A 185 38.62 23.44 -22.93
CA TYR A 185 39.41 23.85 -21.76
C TYR A 185 38.65 24.94 -21.00
N LEU A 186 38.40 24.74 -19.71
CA LEU A 186 37.80 25.75 -18.83
C LEU A 186 38.75 26.08 -17.68
N GLU A 187 39.46 27.20 -17.84
CA GLU A 187 40.31 27.78 -16.81
C GLU A 187 39.69 29.06 -16.24
N ARG A 188 39.50 29.14 -14.92
CA ARG A 188 39.00 30.36 -14.22
C ARG A 188 39.52 30.45 -12.79
N THR A 189 40.03 31.63 -12.43
CA THR A 189 40.24 32.08 -11.04
C THR A 189 39.00 31.84 -10.16
N THR A 190 39.20 31.37 -8.94
CA THR A 190 38.18 31.29 -7.88
C THR A 190 38.58 32.13 -6.66
N LEU A 191 37.58 32.54 -5.88
CA LEU A 191 37.76 33.33 -4.65
C LEU A 191 37.87 32.44 -3.40
N ASP A 192 37.43 31.19 -3.52
CA ASP A 192 37.38 30.20 -2.44
C ASP A 192 38.00 28.87 -2.93
N ALA A 193 38.42 28.02 -2.00
CA ALA A 193 38.87 26.65 -2.27
C ALA A 193 37.70 25.64 -2.27
N GLY A 194 37.94 24.41 -2.75
CA GLY A 194 36.97 23.31 -2.72
C GLY A 194 36.56 22.83 -4.11
N GLU A 195 35.26 22.70 -4.36
CA GLU A 195 34.69 22.40 -5.69
C GLU A 195 33.83 23.59 -6.15
N VAL A 196 33.86 23.90 -7.45
CA VAL A 196 32.83 24.74 -8.09
C VAL A 196 31.76 23.81 -8.65
N VAL A 197 30.49 24.04 -8.31
CA VAL A 197 29.39 23.21 -8.80
C VAL A 197 28.47 24.05 -9.69
N GLY A 198 28.11 23.54 -10.86
CA GLY A 198 27.30 24.28 -11.82
C GLY A 198 26.81 23.45 -13.00
N ASP A 199 26.17 24.12 -13.94
CA ASP A 199 25.56 23.51 -15.12
C ASP A 199 26.33 23.92 -16.38
N PHE A 200 26.64 22.96 -17.26
CA PHE A 200 27.14 23.22 -18.61
C PHE A 200 25.96 23.28 -19.59
N THR A 201 25.77 24.43 -20.24
CA THR A 201 24.93 24.58 -21.42
C THR A 201 25.81 24.52 -22.68
N LEU A 202 25.56 23.51 -23.51
CA LEU A 202 26.31 23.19 -24.72
C LEU A 202 25.46 23.55 -25.95
N THR A 203 26.02 24.35 -26.87
CA THR A 203 25.34 24.73 -28.12
C THR A 203 26.23 24.38 -29.31
N ALA A 204 25.78 23.45 -30.15
CA ALA A 204 26.48 23.03 -31.37
C ALA A 204 25.56 23.14 -32.60
N PRO A 205 26.06 23.52 -33.80
CA PRO A 205 25.25 23.71 -35.01
C PRO A 205 24.34 22.54 -35.41
N GLN A 206 24.75 21.31 -35.07
CA GLN A 206 24.07 20.05 -35.38
C GLN A 206 22.89 19.74 -34.45
N PHE A 207 22.69 20.48 -33.36
CA PHE A 207 21.57 20.29 -32.43
C PHE A 207 20.59 21.47 -32.55
N PRO A 208 19.26 21.22 -32.65
CA PRO A 208 18.26 22.27 -32.79
C PRO A 208 18.00 23.05 -31.47
N ARG A 209 18.63 22.65 -30.38
CA ARG A 209 18.51 23.26 -29.04
C ARG A 209 19.80 23.11 -28.24
N PRO A 210 20.06 23.97 -27.25
CA PRO A 210 21.15 23.75 -26.29
C PRO A 210 20.89 22.52 -25.42
N TYR A 211 21.96 21.78 -25.12
CA TYR A 211 21.97 20.63 -24.22
C TYR A 211 22.50 21.07 -22.84
N VAL A 212 21.91 20.61 -21.73
CA VAL A 212 22.29 21.08 -20.39
C VAL A 212 22.71 19.91 -19.50
N VAL A 213 24.00 19.80 -19.20
CA VAL A 213 24.52 18.91 -18.15
C VAL A 213 24.44 19.64 -16.82
N ARG A 214 23.73 19.07 -15.84
CA ARG A 214 23.53 19.72 -14.54
C ARG A 214 24.47 19.17 -13.46
N GLY A 215 24.74 20.00 -12.44
CA GLY A 215 25.44 19.57 -11.23
C GLY A 215 26.87 19.07 -11.47
N VAL A 216 27.53 19.57 -12.51
CA VAL A 216 28.93 19.30 -12.81
C VAL A 216 29.80 19.90 -11.72
N ARG A 217 30.74 19.10 -11.22
CA ARG A 217 31.70 19.49 -10.18
C ARG A 217 33.06 19.68 -10.82
N LEU A 218 33.63 20.86 -10.60
CA LEU A 218 34.94 21.26 -11.11
C LEU A 218 35.88 21.40 -9.89
N PRO A 219 36.93 20.58 -9.75
CA PRO A 219 37.83 20.66 -8.61
C PRO A 219 38.66 21.95 -8.66
N VAL A 220 38.71 22.70 -7.57
CA VAL A 220 39.58 23.88 -7.47
C VAL A 220 41.01 23.42 -7.21
N ARG A 221 41.92 23.77 -8.11
CA ARG A 221 43.36 23.56 -7.98
C ARG A 221 43.96 24.65 -7.09
N LEU A 222 44.79 24.21 -6.14
CA LEU A 222 45.56 25.07 -5.23
C LEU A 222 47.06 25.03 -5.56
N THR A 223 47.46 24.19 -6.52
CA THR A 223 48.85 23.95 -6.91
C THR A 223 48.99 23.95 -8.42
N ASP A 224 50.11 24.48 -8.90
CA ASP A 224 50.53 24.42 -10.30
C ASP A 224 50.78 22.97 -10.72
N ARG A 225 49.98 22.47 -11.67
CA ARG A 225 50.05 21.14 -12.29
C ARG A 225 49.48 21.25 -13.70
N LEU A 226 49.91 20.35 -14.59
CA LEU A 226 49.31 20.25 -15.92
C LEU A 226 47.85 19.78 -15.83
N PRO A 227 46.97 20.29 -16.72
CA PRO A 227 45.60 19.81 -16.85
C PRO A 227 45.55 18.30 -17.08
N THR A 228 44.57 17.64 -16.46
CA THR A 228 44.26 16.22 -16.68
C THR A 228 42.91 16.08 -17.33
N PHE A 229 42.72 15.10 -18.22
CA PHE A 229 41.40 14.77 -18.73
C PHE A 229 40.43 14.42 -17.59
N ASP A 230 39.36 15.20 -17.44
CA ASP A 230 38.42 15.03 -16.32
C ASP A 230 37.18 14.21 -16.73
N ARG A 231 36.54 14.51 -17.87
CA ARG A 231 35.28 13.87 -18.27
C ARG A 231 34.92 13.96 -19.75
N SER A 232 34.31 12.89 -20.28
CA SER A 232 33.58 12.88 -21.55
C SER A 232 32.08 13.10 -21.32
N PHE A 233 31.45 13.95 -22.14
CA PHE A 233 30.02 14.25 -22.11
C PHE A 233 29.36 13.81 -23.43
N ARG A 234 28.31 12.97 -23.36
CA ARG A 234 27.63 12.43 -24.55
C ARG A 234 26.41 13.27 -24.92
N VAL A 235 26.61 14.25 -25.79
CA VAL A 235 25.56 15.20 -26.20
C VAL A 235 24.66 14.58 -27.27
N GLY A 236 23.37 14.90 -27.20
CA GLY A 236 22.36 14.49 -28.18
C GLY A 236 21.23 13.66 -27.57
N ALA A 237 20.18 13.48 -28.37
CA ALA A 237 18.95 12.79 -28.05
C ALA A 237 19.18 11.33 -27.61
N THR A 238 18.62 10.96 -26.47
CA THR A 238 18.65 9.60 -25.94
C THR A 238 17.28 9.07 -25.53
N LEU A 239 17.19 7.74 -25.49
CA LEU A 239 16.05 6.95 -25.03
C LEU A 239 16.54 5.77 -24.17
N GLU A 240 17.54 5.99 -23.32
CA GLU A 240 18.01 4.97 -22.39
C GLU A 240 17.03 4.85 -21.20
N TYR A 241 16.33 3.73 -21.11
CA TYR A 241 15.33 3.47 -20.08
C TYR A 241 15.63 2.16 -19.36
N VAL A 242 15.60 2.16 -18.03
CA VAL A 242 15.59 0.94 -17.22
C VAL A 242 14.18 0.64 -16.75
N ALA A 243 13.73 -0.60 -16.88
CA ALA A 243 12.43 -1.08 -16.40
C ALA A 243 12.62 -2.31 -15.50
N GLU A 244 11.84 -2.43 -14.44
CA GLU A 244 11.79 -3.66 -13.63
C GLU A 244 10.61 -4.53 -14.09
N VAL A 245 10.90 -5.72 -14.61
CA VAL A 245 9.92 -6.65 -15.16
C VAL A 245 9.64 -7.73 -14.14
N ARG A 246 8.40 -7.77 -13.64
CA ARG A 246 8.02 -8.64 -12.52
C ARG A 246 6.77 -9.46 -12.86
N GLU A 247 6.73 -10.67 -12.35
CA GLU A 247 5.55 -11.52 -12.41
C GLU A 247 4.43 -10.90 -11.56
N ARG A 248 3.31 -10.58 -12.22
CA ARG A 248 2.12 -9.98 -11.63
C ARG A 248 1.52 -10.95 -10.61
N GLY A 249 1.33 -10.53 -9.37
CA GLY A 249 0.76 -11.36 -8.29
C GLY A 249 1.78 -11.95 -7.31
N THR A 250 2.93 -12.43 -7.77
CA THR A 250 4.04 -12.87 -6.88
C THR A 250 5.09 -11.80 -6.63
N ASN A 251 5.13 -10.76 -7.47
CA ASN A 251 6.15 -9.70 -7.50
C ASN A 251 7.59 -10.21 -7.72
N ARG A 252 7.75 -11.46 -8.16
CA ARG A 252 9.06 -12.07 -8.45
C ARG A 252 9.68 -11.43 -9.69
N PRO A 253 11.01 -11.22 -9.73
CA PRO A 253 11.68 -10.75 -10.93
C PRO A 253 11.59 -11.81 -12.04
N LEU A 254 11.19 -11.40 -13.24
CA LEU A 254 11.21 -12.27 -14.42
C LEU A 254 12.63 -12.27 -15.00
N VAL A 255 13.48 -13.18 -14.52
CA VAL A 255 14.90 -13.28 -14.90
C VAL A 255 15.06 -13.92 -16.28
N GLY A 256 15.94 -13.37 -17.13
CA GLY A 256 16.21 -13.91 -18.47
C GLY A 256 15.04 -13.78 -19.47
N ALA A 257 14.03 -12.99 -19.15
CA ALA A 257 12.94 -12.67 -20.06
C ALA A 257 13.42 -11.71 -21.15
N THR A 258 13.10 -12.02 -22.41
CA THR A 258 13.37 -11.14 -23.56
C THR A 258 12.27 -10.09 -23.65
N VAL A 259 12.66 -8.82 -23.63
CA VAL A 259 11.79 -7.66 -23.79
C VAL A 259 12.07 -7.02 -25.14
N GLU A 260 11.08 -7.05 -26.03
CA GLU A 260 11.08 -6.40 -27.33
C GLU A 260 10.30 -5.08 -27.23
N PHE A 261 10.94 -3.95 -27.51
CA PHE A 261 10.23 -2.69 -27.82
C PHE A 261 10.07 -2.57 -29.33
N ARG A 262 8.82 -2.49 -29.80
CA ARG A 262 8.48 -2.28 -31.21
C ARG A 262 7.80 -0.94 -31.38
N ARG A 263 8.42 -0.01 -32.10
CA ARG A 263 7.85 1.32 -32.38
C ARG A 263 6.58 1.20 -33.23
N THR A 264 5.51 1.84 -32.77
CA THR A 264 4.23 2.01 -33.47
C THR A 264 3.96 3.46 -33.87
N GLY A 265 4.66 4.45 -33.28
CA GLY A 265 4.53 5.87 -33.63
C GLY A 265 5.61 6.78 -33.01
N GLY A 266 5.42 8.09 -33.14
CA GLY A 266 6.31 9.09 -32.52
C GLY A 266 7.66 9.28 -33.23
N VAL A 267 8.71 9.63 -32.49
CA VAL A 267 10.07 9.85 -33.02
C VAL A 267 10.60 8.60 -33.74
N LEU A 268 11.26 8.77 -34.88
CA LEU A 268 11.85 7.68 -35.65
C LEU A 268 13.07 7.09 -34.94
N LEU A 269 13.24 5.76 -35.03
CA LEU A 269 14.36 5.02 -34.45
C LEU A 269 15.21 4.38 -35.56
N SER A 270 16.53 4.30 -35.34
CA SER A 270 17.49 3.68 -36.27
C SER A 270 17.08 2.25 -36.65
N THR A 271 16.60 1.47 -35.67
CA THR A 271 15.84 0.24 -35.88
C THR A 271 14.43 0.40 -35.28
N PRO A 272 13.35 -0.03 -35.98
CA PRO A 272 11.98 0.06 -35.44
C PRO A 272 11.71 -0.95 -34.31
N VAL A 273 12.62 -1.89 -34.10
CA VAL A 273 12.58 -2.91 -33.05
C VAL A 273 13.89 -2.86 -32.25
N PHE A 274 13.77 -2.93 -30.93
CA PHE A 274 14.89 -3.10 -29.98
C PHE A 274 14.58 -4.30 -29.08
N THR A 275 15.60 -5.09 -28.74
CA THR A 275 15.46 -6.27 -27.86
C THR A 275 16.57 -6.30 -26.81
N ALA A 276 16.21 -6.57 -25.56
CA ALA A 276 17.14 -6.84 -24.47
C ALA A 276 16.60 -7.94 -23.54
N ALA A 277 17.48 -8.56 -22.75
CA ALA A 277 17.09 -9.51 -21.72
C ALA A 277 17.08 -8.85 -20.34
N THR A 278 16.26 -9.38 -19.42
CA THR A 278 16.26 -8.99 -18.01
C THR A 278 17.40 -9.65 -17.23
N ASP A 279 17.98 -8.91 -16.27
CA ASP A 279 19.00 -9.39 -15.34
C ASP A 279 18.43 -10.26 -14.21
N ALA A 280 19.27 -10.66 -13.26
CA ALA A 280 18.89 -11.43 -12.07
C ALA A 280 17.89 -10.72 -11.13
N ASN A 281 17.72 -9.40 -11.27
CA ASN A 281 16.75 -8.57 -10.55
C ASN A 281 15.50 -8.28 -11.38
N GLY A 282 15.37 -8.87 -12.58
CA GLY A 282 14.28 -8.58 -13.51
C GLY A 282 14.42 -7.23 -14.24
N ARG A 283 15.58 -6.56 -14.13
CA ARG A 283 15.82 -5.26 -14.77
C ARG A 283 16.21 -5.43 -16.22
N VAL A 284 15.56 -4.69 -17.12
CA VAL A 284 15.96 -4.58 -18.52
C VAL A 284 16.39 -3.15 -18.84
N LEU A 285 17.45 -3.02 -19.64
CA LEU A 285 17.95 -1.75 -20.15
C LEU A 285 17.56 -1.60 -21.63
N LEU A 286 16.54 -0.78 -21.87
CA LEU A 286 16.07 -0.39 -23.19
C LEU A 286 16.96 0.73 -23.73
N ARG A 287 17.54 0.53 -24.93
CA ARG A 287 18.39 1.52 -25.62
C ARG A 287 18.03 1.72 -27.10
N PRO A 288 16.75 1.98 -27.46
CA PRO A 288 16.43 2.41 -28.81
C PRO A 288 17.18 3.72 -29.16
N VAL A 289 17.74 3.82 -30.36
CA VAL A 289 18.53 5.00 -30.78
C VAL A 289 17.71 5.85 -31.77
N PRO A 290 17.39 7.13 -31.44
CA PRO A 290 16.69 8.05 -32.35
C PRO A 290 17.38 8.25 -33.71
N GLN A 291 16.59 8.49 -34.77
CA GLN A 291 17.12 8.90 -36.09
C GLN A 291 17.36 10.42 -36.20
N THR A 292 16.84 11.21 -35.28
CA THR A 292 16.91 12.67 -35.31
C THR A 292 17.05 13.23 -33.91
N GLU A 293 17.63 14.43 -33.82
CA GLU A 293 17.77 15.22 -32.58
C GLU A 293 16.46 15.96 -32.22
N ALA A 294 15.32 15.48 -32.72
CA ALA A 294 14.03 16.09 -32.51
C ALA A 294 13.46 15.72 -31.13
N ALA A 295 12.91 16.71 -30.44
CA ALA A 295 12.12 16.48 -29.25
C ALA A 295 10.85 15.67 -29.58
N GLY A 296 10.40 14.84 -28.65
CA GLY A 296 9.16 14.07 -28.77
C GLY A 296 9.20 12.81 -27.93
N GLU A 297 8.34 11.84 -28.26
CA GLU A 297 8.30 10.53 -27.63
C GLU A 297 8.43 9.46 -28.72
N ALA A 298 9.14 8.36 -28.46
CA ALA A 298 8.96 7.13 -29.22
C ALA A 298 7.75 6.39 -28.62
N VAL A 299 6.76 6.06 -29.45
CA VAL A 299 5.57 5.30 -29.03
C VAL A 299 5.70 3.89 -29.59
N GLY A 300 5.47 2.88 -28.76
CA GLY A 300 5.62 1.48 -29.16
C GLY A 300 4.96 0.49 -28.21
N ASP A 301 5.03 -0.77 -28.58
CA ASP A 301 4.53 -1.88 -27.77
C ASP A 301 5.72 -2.63 -27.15
N LEU A 302 5.66 -2.94 -25.85
CA LEU A 302 6.61 -3.81 -25.16
C LEU A 302 6.07 -5.24 -25.15
N THR A 303 6.76 -6.17 -25.82
CA THR A 303 6.46 -7.60 -25.78
C THR A 303 7.48 -8.33 -24.91
N VAL A 304 7.03 -8.96 -23.83
CA VAL A 304 7.86 -9.77 -22.93
C VAL A 304 7.67 -11.26 -23.24
N ARG A 305 8.77 -12.01 -23.35
CA ARG A 305 8.80 -13.46 -23.65
C ARG A 305 9.79 -14.20 -22.75
N GLY A 306 9.57 -15.48 -22.50
CA GLY A 306 10.46 -16.29 -21.66
C GLY A 306 10.28 -16.02 -20.16
N GLY A 307 11.31 -16.27 -19.35
CA GLY A 307 11.26 -16.05 -17.89
C GLY A 307 10.24 -16.89 -17.12
N GLY A 308 9.71 -17.97 -17.72
CA GLY A 308 8.63 -18.79 -17.14
C GLY A 308 7.21 -18.45 -17.63
N LEU A 309 7.05 -17.41 -18.47
CA LEU A 309 5.75 -17.05 -19.04
C LEU A 309 5.25 -18.11 -20.04
N ALA A 310 4.01 -18.57 -19.85
CA ALA A 310 3.34 -19.51 -20.75
C ALA A 310 3.07 -18.95 -22.16
N ALA A 311 2.93 -17.63 -22.29
CA ALA A 311 2.71 -16.93 -23.55
C ALA A 311 3.35 -15.52 -23.54
N PRO A 312 3.67 -14.94 -24.71
CA PRO A 312 4.11 -13.55 -24.80
C PRO A 312 3.09 -12.56 -24.23
N PHE A 313 3.55 -11.61 -23.42
CA PHE A 313 2.71 -10.54 -22.87
C PHE A 313 3.01 -9.22 -23.55
N VAL A 314 1.99 -8.47 -23.97
CA VAL A 314 2.15 -7.23 -24.75
C VAL A 314 1.55 -6.04 -24.00
N ILE A 315 2.39 -5.08 -23.60
CA ILE A 315 1.98 -3.76 -23.11
C ILE A 315 1.95 -2.82 -24.31
N ARG A 316 0.77 -2.30 -24.66
CA ARG A 316 0.60 -1.44 -25.85
C ARG A 316 0.74 0.04 -25.53
N GLY A 317 1.22 0.81 -26.51
CA GLY A 317 1.24 2.28 -26.44
C GLY A 317 2.17 2.86 -25.36
N VAL A 318 3.25 2.14 -25.03
CA VAL A 318 4.34 2.60 -24.17
C VAL A 318 5.00 3.82 -24.80
N ARG A 319 5.16 4.88 -24.02
CA ARG A 319 5.76 6.15 -24.42
C ARG A 319 7.13 6.31 -23.79
N LEU A 320 8.14 6.53 -24.61
CA LEU A 320 9.51 6.82 -24.19
C LEU A 320 9.86 8.25 -24.65
N PRO A 321 9.71 9.27 -23.78
CA PRO A 321 10.16 10.63 -24.07
C PRO A 321 11.65 10.71 -24.41
N VAL A 322 11.99 11.34 -25.53
CA VAL A 322 13.37 11.68 -25.89
C VAL A 322 13.90 12.70 -24.89
N TYR A 323 15.10 12.47 -24.37
CA TYR A 323 15.73 13.37 -23.41
C TYR A 323 17.23 13.51 -23.65
N ASP A 324 17.80 14.51 -22.98
CA ASP A 324 19.13 15.04 -23.23
C ASP A 324 19.95 14.93 -21.92
N SER A 325 20.27 13.70 -21.50
CA SER A 325 21.04 13.42 -20.26
C SER A 325 21.79 12.09 -20.35
N ASP A 326 22.88 11.97 -19.59
CA ASP A 326 23.59 10.70 -19.34
C ASP A 326 22.91 9.82 -18.28
N GLU A 327 21.90 10.35 -17.58
CA GLU A 327 21.14 9.62 -16.56
C GLU A 327 20.16 8.62 -17.17
N LEU A 328 20.19 7.37 -16.71
CA LEU A 328 19.17 6.37 -17.06
C LEU A 328 17.81 6.77 -16.47
N ARG A 329 16.77 6.84 -17.30
CA ARG A 329 15.40 7.05 -16.82
C ARG A 329 14.75 5.74 -16.39
N PHE A 330 14.11 5.73 -15.22
CA PHE A 330 13.29 4.60 -14.81
C PHE A 330 11.92 4.66 -15.50
N LEU A 331 11.59 3.63 -16.29
CA LEU A 331 10.29 3.50 -16.95
C LEU A 331 9.18 3.08 -15.97
N GLY A 332 9.56 2.42 -14.86
CA GLY A 332 8.64 1.88 -13.87
C GLY A 332 8.77 0.37 -13.69
N VAL A 333 7.88 -0.18 -12.87
CA VAL A 333 7.70 -1.63 -12.69
C VAL A 333 6.63 -2.11 -13.66
N LEU A 334 6.96 -3.08 -14.51
CA LEU A 334 6.08 -3.69 -15.49
C LEU A 334 5.56 -5.01 -14.92
N GLY A 335 4.30 -5.04 -14.49
CA GLY A 335 3.60 -6.25 -14.04
C GLY A 335 3.18 -7.12 -15.22
N ILE A 336 3.79 -8.30 -15.37
CA ILE A 336 3.61 -9.20 -16.50
C ILE A 336 2.88 -10.48 -16.08
N GLY A 337 1.99 -10.98 -16.95
CA GLY A 337 1.17 -12.16 -16.70
C GLY A 337 -0.28 -11.80 -16.37
N ILE A 338 -1.13 -12.82 -16.25
CA ILE A 338 -2.52 -12.69 -15.80
C ILE A 338 -2.57 -13.07 -14.33
N GLN A 339 -3.30 -12.30 -13.53
CA GLN A 339 -3.58 -12.63 -12.13
C GLN A 339 -5.08 -12.65 -11.89
N ALA A 340 -5.52 -13.40 -10.89
CA ALA A 340 -6.84 -13.27 -10.29
C ALA A 340 -6.66 -12.67 -8.89
N VAL A 341 -6.86 -11.36 -8.77
CA VAL A 341 -6.77 -10.62 -7.50
C VAL A 341 -8.17 -10.19 -7.06
N ALA A 342 -8.51 -10.56 -5.83
CA ALA A 342 -9.81 -10.28 -5.28
C ALA A 342 -9.79 -10.03 -3.78
N ALA A 343 -10.83 -9.37 -3.30
CA ALA A 343 -11.08 -9.17 -1.89
C ALA A 343 -12.52 -9.57 -1.53
N GLY A 344 -12.73 -10.09 -0.34
CA GLY A 344 -14.05 -10.36 0.22
C GLY A 344 -14.17 -9.82 1.64
N GLU A 345 -15.39 -9.85 2.17
CA GLU A 345 -15.68 -9.46 3.55
C GLU A 345 -16.32 -10.63 4.29
N LEU A 346 -15.80 -10.96 5.47
CA LEU A 346 -16.38 -11.91 6.40
C LEU A 346 -17.13 -11.19 7.51
N VAL A 347 -18.36 -11.64 7.77
CA VAL A 347 -19.15 -11.17 8.91
C VAL A 347 -19.72 -12.34 9.69
N TYR A 348 -19.92 -12.16 11.00
CA TYR A 348 -20.78 -13.05 11.77
C TYR A 348 -22.20 -13.01 11.21
N ARG A 349 -22.81 -14.17 10.95
CA ARG A 349 -24.15 -14.20 10.34
C ARG A 349 -25.21 -13.57 11.25
N GLY A 350 -25.12 -13.83 12.56
CA GLY A 350 -26.08 -13.38 13.57
C GLY A 350 -26.17 -11.86 13.77
N ASP A 351 -25.05 -11.14 13.92
CA ASP A 351 -25.04 -9.69 14.24
C ASP A 351 -24.45 -8.79 13.13
N ARG A 352 -24.04 -9.38 12.00
CA ARG A 352 -23.38 -8.73 10.85
C ARG A 352 -22.11 -7.95 11.18
N SER A 353 -21.53 -8.16 12.37
CA SER A 353 -20.24 -7.57 12.73
C SER A 353 -19.08 -8.25 11.98
N PRO A 354 -17.95 -7.54 11.78
CA PRO A 354 -16.79 -8.11 11.13
C PRO A 354 -16.24 -9.36 11.83
N LEU A 355 -15.92 -10.39 11.05
CA LEU A 355 -15.27 -11.61 11.52
C LEU A 355 -13.76 -11.49 11.30
N ALA A 356 -13.04 -11.03 12.34
CA ALA A 356 -11.59 -10.87 12.34
C ALA A 356 -10.84 -12.19 12.60
N ASP A 357 -9.60 -12.27 12.10
CA ASP A 357 -8.62 -13.36 12.29
C ASP A 357 -9.10 -14.78 11.88
N ALA A 358 -10.17 -14.87 11.09
CA ALA A 358 -10.61 -16.14 10.56
C ALA A 358 -9.69 -16.61 9.43
N GLN A 359 -9.28 -17.87 9.46
CA GLN A 359 -8.50 -18.48 8.39
C GLN A 359 -9.41 -18.73 7.18
N VAL A 360 -9.03 -18.17 6.04
CA VAL A 360 -9.72 -18.32 4.77
C VAL A 360 -8.86 -19.15 3.84
N THR A 361 -9.42 -20.25 3.34
CA THR A 361 -8.78 -21.14 2.37
C THR A 361 -9.61 -21.18 1.10
N PHE A 362 -9.12 -20.61 0.01
CA PHE A 362 -9.70 -20.78 -1.33
C PHE A 362 -9.00 -21.95 -2.02
N THR A 363 -9.76 -22.96 -2.45
CA THR A 363 -9.24 -24.09 -3.23
C THR A 363 -9.92 -24.14 -4.59
N ARG A 364 -9.15 -24.06 -5.66
CA ARG A 364 -9.65 -24.13 -7.04
C ARG A 364 -10.28 -25.50 -7.32
N THR A 365 -11.51 -25.48 -7.80
CA THR A 365 -12.28 -26.67 -8.21
C THR A 365 -12.57 -26.69 -9.72
N GLY A 366 -12.36 -25.57 -10.43
CA GLY A 366 -12.53 -25.50 -11.89
C GLY A 366 -12.16 -24.15 -12.51
N GLY A 367 -12.66 -23.90 -13.72
CA GLY A 367 -12.40 -22.66 -14.47
C GLY A 367 -10.97 -22.57 -15.01
N VAL A 368 -10.47 -21.36 -15.20
CA VAL A 368 -9.10 -21.09 -15.68
C VAL A 368 -8.07 -21.73 -14.73
N ALA A 369 -6.98 -22.28 -15.29
CA ALA A 369 -5.86 -22.83 -14.52
C ALA A 369 -5.13 -21.72 -13.76
N ALA A 370 -4.81 -21.99 -12.48
CA ALA A 370 -4.25 -20.99 -11.58
C ALA A 370 -3.29 -21.60 -10.56
N THR A 371 -2.26 -20.83 -10.21
CA THR A 371 -1.17 -21.24 -9.31
C THR A 371 -0.99 -20.22 -8.17
N PRO A 372 -0.91 -20.66 -6.90
CA PRO A 372 -1.17 -22.03 -6.43
C PRO A 372 -2.65 -22.42 -6.57
N ALA A 373 -2.94 -23.73 -6.65
CA ALA A 373 -4.32 -24.20 -6.70
C ALA A 373 -5.10 -23.96 -5.39
N THR A 374 -4.39 -23.75 -4.28
CA THR A 374 -4.96 -23.39 -2.97
C THR A 374 -4.25 -22.15 -2.44
N VAL A 375 -5.02 -21.15 -2.01
CA VAL A 375 -4.55 -19.94 -1.34
C VAL A 375 -5.09 -19.90 0.07
N GLN A 376 -4.23 -19.60 1.04
CA GLN A 376 -4.61 -19.38 2.43
C GLN A 376 -4.30 -17.94 2.84
N THR A 377 -5.22 -17.34 3.60
CA THR A 377 -5.11 -15.99 4.12
C THR A 377 -5.87 -15.89 5.46
N ARG A 378 -5.83 -14.73 6.11
CA ARG A 378 -6.62 -14.43 7.32
C ARG A 378 -7.42 -13.15 7.11
N SER A 379 -8.59 -13.04 7.73
CA SER A 379 -9.32 -11.78 7.72
C SER A 379 -8.71 -10.75 8.68
N THR A 380 -8.70 -9.49 8.25
CA THR A 380 -8.30 -8.32 9.02
C THR A 380 -9.32 -7.97 10.11
N SER A 381 -9.01 -6.99 10.96
CA SER A 381 -9.90 -6.55 12.05
C SER A 381 -11.26 -6.00 11.57
N ASP A 382 -11.34 -5.51 10.34
CA ASP A 382 -12.58 -5.12 9.64
C ASP A 382 -13.18 -6.27 8.80
N GLY A 383 -12.76 -7.52 9.02
CA GLY A 383 -13.31 -8.73 8.42
C GLY A 383 -12.93 -8.94 6.95
N ARG A 384 -12.14 -8.05 6.35
CA ARG A 384 -11.73 -8.18 4.94
C ARG A 384 -10.64 -9.22 4.75
N PHE A 385 -10.60 -9.87 3.59
CA PHE A 385 -9.52 -10.78 3.21
C PHE A 385 -9.18 -10.58 1.73
N GLY A 386 -7.92 -10.86 1.37
CA GLY A 386 -7.43 -10.80 -0.01
C GLY A 386 -7.03 -12.18 -0.54
N LEU A 387 -7.35 -12.46 -1.80
CA LEU A 387 -6.89 -13.62 -2.56
C LEU A 387 -6.07 -13.13 -3.77
N THR A 388 -4.92 -13.76 -3.99
CA THR A 388 -4.05 -13.51 -5.14
C THR A 388 -3.63 -14.84 -5.74
N LEU A 389 -3.93 -15.05 -7.01
CA LEU A 389 -3.59 -16.23 -7.78
C LEU A 389 -2.90 -15.80 -9.09
N LEU A 390 -1.86 -16.51 -9.52
CA LEU A 390 -1.43 -16.47 -10.92
C LEU A 390 -2.44 -17.24 -11.77
N ALA A 391 -2.70 -16.79 -12.99
CA ALA A 391 -3.58 -17.47 -13.93
C ALA A 391 -2.94 -17.58 -15.32
N ASP A 392 -3.22 -18.67 -16.03
CA ASP A 392 -2.61 -18.91 -17.35
C ASP A 392 -3.31 -18.11 -18.48
N SER A 393 -4.56 -17.70 -18.26
CA SER A 393 -5.37 -16.95 -19.22
C SER A 393 -6.40 -16.05 -18.53
N THR A 394 -7.07 -15.17 -19.28
CA THR A 394 -8.21 -14.41 -18.75
C THR A 394 -9.47 -15.30 -18.63
N GLY A 395 -10.33 -15.01 -17.66
CA GLY A 395 -11.55 -15.78 -17.40
C GLY A 395 -11.87 -15.89 -15.91
N ASP A 396 -12.67 -16.87 -15.50
CA ASP A 396 -13.02 -17.09 -14.09
C ASP A 396 -12.23 -18.29 -13.55
N VAL A 397 -11.52 -18.11 -12.44
CA VAL A 397 -11.01 -19.20 -11.59
C VAL A 397 -12.14 -19.58 -10.63
N ILE A 398 -12.58 -20.84 -10.66
CA ILE A 398 -13.71 -21.32 -9.86
C ILE A 398 -13.16 -22.16 -8.71
N GLY A 399 -13.60 -21.91 -7.48
CA GLY A 399 -13.14 -22.63 -6.31
C GLY A 399 -14.10 -22.57 -5.12
N ASP A 400 -13.75 -23.33 -4.10
CA ASP A 400 -14.48 -23.41 -2.85
C ASP A 400 -13.74 -22.57 -1.80
N LEU A 401 -14.46 -21.67 -1.15
CA LEU A 401 -13.97 -20.78 -0.11
C LEU A 401 -14.35 -21.35 1.26
N THR A 402 -13.38 -21.93 1.97
CA THR A 402 -13.58 -22.48 3.32
C THR A 402 -13.07 -21.52 4.37
N VAL A 403 -13.91 -21.20 5.35
CA VAL A 403 -13.62 -20.27 6.45
C VAL A 403 -13.62 -21.03 7.78
N SER A 404 -12.51 -20.95 8.52
CA SER A 404 -12.38 -21.44 9.88
C SER A 404 -12.22 -20.26 10.85
N ARG A 405 -13.04 -20.23 11.90
CA ARG A 405 -13.10 -19.11 12.87
C ARG A 405 -12.17 -19.28 14.08
N GLY A 406 -11.38 -20.36 14.10
CA GLY A 406 -10.69 -20.83 15.30
C GLY A 406 -11.65 -21.48 16.31
N GLY A 407 -11.07 -22.16 17.32
CA GLY A 407 -11.84 -22.90 18.32
C GLY A 407 -12.49 -24.19 17.78
N PRO A 408 -13.50 -24.73 18.49
CA PRO A 408 -14.12 -26.03 18.16
C PRO A 408 -15.20 -25.96 17.06
N ALA A 409 -15.48 -24.79 16.51
CA ALA A 409 -16.52 -24.63 15.50
C ALA A 409 -16.10 -25.26 14.15
N ALA A 410 -17.03 -25.97 13.50
CA ALA A 410 -16.80 -26.53 12.17
C ALA A 410 -16.52 -25.41 11.13
N PRO A 411 -15.60 -25.62 10.17
CA PRO A 411 -15.41 -24.69 9.05
C PRO A 411 -16.64 -24.61 8.13
N VAL A 412 -16.89 -23.44 7.56
CA VAL A 412 -17.98 -23.20 6.61
C VAL A 412 -17.40 -23.09 5.19
N THR A 413 -17.94 -23.84 4.23
CA THR A 413 -17.47 -23.84 2.83
C THR A 413 -18.52 -23.25 1.88
N PHE A 414 -18.18 -22.12 1.26
CA PHE A 414 -18.95 -21.52 0.16
C PHE A 414 -18.43 -22.10 -1.17
N ARG A 415 -19.27 -22.85 -1.89
CA ARG A 415 -18.87 -23.56 -3.11
C ARG A 415 -19.02 -22.71 -4.36
N GLY A 416 -18.15 -22.95 -5.34
CA GLY A 416 -18.26 -22.35 -6.68
C GLY A 416 -18.05 -20.82 -6.72
N VAL A 417 -17.31 -20.27 -5.76
CA VAL A 417 -16.87 -18.87 -5.74
C VAL A 417 -16.00 -18.60 -6.96
N ARG A 418 -16.25 -17.49 -7.66
CA ARG A 418 -15.57 -17.13 -8.90
C ARG A 418 -14.64 -15.95 -8.68
N VAL A 419 -13.36 -16.12 -9.03
CA VAL A 419 -12.34 -15.08 -8.98
C VAL A 419 -11.94 -14.74 -10.42
N ARG A 420 -12.17 -13.49 -10.85
CA ARG A 420 -11.89 -13.06 -12.23
C ARG A 420 -10.38 -12.87 -12.44
N ALA A 421 -9.82 -13.58 -13.41
CA ALA A 421 -8.46 -13.41 -13.89
C ALA A 421 -8.37 -12.36 -15.00
N SER A 422 -7.49 -11.37 -14.84
CA SER A 422 -7.31 -10.23 -15.76
C SER A 422 -5.82 -9.87 -15.96
N ALA A 423 -5.55 -9.17 -17.05
CA ALA A 423 -4.26 -8.54 -17.35
C ALA A 423 -4.13 -7.13 -16.72
N ASP A 424 -4.97 -6.82 -15.73
CA ASP A 424 -5.03 -5.54 -15.03
C ASP A 424 -4.72 -5.71 -13.54
N ASP A 425 -4.50 -4.60 -12.84
CA ASP A 425 -4.20 -4.57 -11.40
C ASP A 425 -5.44 -4.27 -10.55
N SER A 426 -6.63 -4.56 -11.09
CA SER A 426 -7.89 -4.27 -10.41
C SER A 426 -8.24 -5.36 -9.40
N VAL A 427 -8.46 -4.94 -8.14
CA VAL A 427 -8.99 -5.83 -7.09
C VAL A 427 -10.49 -6.01 -7.31
N ARG A 428 -10.93 -7.26 -7.47
CA ARG A 428 -12.35 -7.58 -7.66
C ARG A 428 -13.01 -7.94 -6.33
N PHE A 429 -14.16 -7.33 -6.03
CA PHE A 429 -14.90 -7.66 -4.80
C PHE A 429 -15.74 -8.93 -5.00
N LEU A 430 -15.52 -9.95 -4.16
CA LEU A 430 -16.22 -11.25 -4.21
C LEU A 430 -17.59 -11.22 -3.54
N GLY A 431 -17.87 -10.19 -2.74
CA GLY A 431 -19.06 -10.10 -1.90
C GLY A 431 -18.76 -10.26 -0.41
N ARG A 432 -19.86 -10.36 0.36
CA ARG A 432 -19.86 -10.50 1.82
C ARG A 432 -20.37 -11.89 2.19
N PHE A 433 -19.60 -12.61 3.01
CA PHE A 433 -19.87 -13.99 3.43
C PHE A 433 -20.27 -14.02 4.90
N GLY A 434 -21.48 -14.50 5.19
CA GLY A 434 -21.98 -14.67 6.55
C GLY A 434 -21.57 -16.02 7.12
N VAL A 435 -20.82 -16.03 8.22
CA VAL A 435 -20.26 -17.26 8.80
C VAL A 435 -20.82 -17.48 10.20
N GLY A 436 -21.18 -18.74 10.49
CA GLY A 436 -21.57 -19.21 11.80
C GLY A 436 -23.05 -19.08 12.12
N GLN A 437 -23.33 -19.37 13.38
CA GLN A 437 -24.67 -19.44 13.96
C GLN A 437 -25.47 -18.15 13.79
N GLN A 438 -26.74 -18.29 13.45
CA GLN A 438 -27.74 -17.21 13.53
C GLN A 438 -29.04 -17.70 14.16
N LEU A 439 -29.85 -16.75 14.60
CA LEU A 439 -31.28 -16.93 14.82
C LEU A 439 -31.99 -16.19 13.69
N SER A 440 -32.60 -16.91 12.76
CA SER A 440 -33.50 -16.31 11.77
C SER A 440 -34.78 -17.14 11.66
N TYR A 441 -35.81 -16.65 12.31
CA TYR A 441 -37.11 -17.31 12.40
C TYR A 441 -38.21 -16.42 11.81
N ALA A 442 -39.32 -17.04 11.40
CA ALA A 442 -40.57 -16.37 11.08
C ALA A 442 -41.70 -16.99 11.90
N GLY A 443 -42.59 -16.16 12.43
CA GLY A 443 -43.87 -16.59 13.01
C GLY A 443 -45.03 -16.05 12.18
N GLN A 444 -46.23 -16.57 12.41
CA GLN A 444 -47.47 -15.99 11.90
C GLN A 444 -48.43 -15.67 13.04
N LEU A 445 -49.00 -14.48 13.03
CA LEU A 445 -49.99 -14.04 14.00
C LEU A 445 -51.38 -14.00 13.35
N VAL A 446 -52.35 -14.68 13.96
CA VAL A 446 -53.76 -14.68 13.54
C VAL A 446 -54.69 -14.30 14.69
N GLN A 447 -55.83 -13.73 14.35
CA GLN A 447 -56.90 -13.45 15.29
C GLN A 447 -57.56 -14.76 15.74
N ARG A 448 -57.73 -14.95 17.04
CA ARG A 448 -58.27 -16.17 17.64
C ARG A 448 -59.71 -16.46 17.22
N ALA A 449 -60.54 -15.42 17.14
CA ALA A 449 -61.96 -15.56 16.82
C ALA A 449 -62.23 -15.94 15.36
N THR A 450 -61.51 -15.31 14.41
CA THR A 450 -61.77 -15.42 12.96
C THR A 450 -60.78 -16.31 12.20
N GLY A 451 -59.61 -16.58 12.78
CA GLY A 451 -58.46 -17.15 12.06
C GLY A 451 -57.81 -16.19 11.05
N ALA A 452 -58.32 -14.97 10.90
CA ALA A 452 -57.80 -13.97 9.97
C ALA A 452 -56.41 -13.47 10.39
N ALA A 453 -55.62 -13.01 9.42
CA ALA A 453 -54.31 -12.40 9.68
C ALA A 453 -54.40 -11.22 10.66
N ALA A 454 -53.53 -11.20 11.67
CA ALA A 454 -53.39 -10.07 12.58
C ALA A 454 -52.41 -9.04 11.99
N ALA A 455 -52.80 -8.39 10.89
CA ALA A 455 -51.96 -7.46 10.12
C ALA A 455 -51.61 -6.15 10.87
N GLY A 456 -50.36 -5.68 10.74
CA GLY A 456 -49.87 -4.43 11.33
C GLY A 456 -49.67 -4.42 12.85
N TRP A 457 -49.99 -5.52 13.54
CA TRP A 457 -49.77 -5.72 14.97
C TRP A 457 -48.28 -5.65 15.31
N SER A 458 -47.95 -5.12 16.49
CA SER A 458 -46.58 -5.14 17.02
C SER A 458 -46.38 -6.42 17.81
N VAL A 459 -45.35 -7.21 17.50
CA VAL A 459 -44.95 -8.40 18.23
C VAL A 459 -43.61 -8.13 18.90
N SER A 460 -43.59 -8.21 20.23
CA SER A 460 -42.37 -8.04 21.03
C SER A 460 -41.89 -9.40 21.53
N PHE A 461 -40.62 -9.68 21.34
CA PHE A 461 -39.93 -10.79 21.99
C PHE A 461 -39.15 -10.26 23.19
N ARG A 462 -39.22 -10.95 24.32
CA ARG A 462 -38.36 -10.73 25.49
C ARG A 462 -37.67 -12.04 25.88
N ARG A 463 -36.34 -12.03 25.94
CA ARG A 463 -35.52 -13.15 26.43
C ARG A 463 -35.80 -13.41 27.91
N THR A 464 -35.92 -14.68 28.26
CA THR A 464 -36.09 -15.17 29.64
C THR A 464 -35.04 -16.19 30.03
N GLY A 465 -34.29 -16.75 29.08
CA GLY A 465 -33.21 -17.71 29.34
C GLY A 465 -32.41 -18.08 28.10
N GLY A 466 -31.46 -19.00 28.28
CA GLY A 466 -30.60 -19.49 27.20
C GLY A 466 -29.47 -18.51 26.81
N ILE A 467 -28.94 -18.68 25.59
CA ILE A 467 -27.80 -17.90 25.06
C ILE A 467 -28.02 -16.39 25.09
N ALA A 468 -26.96 -15.60 25.19
CA ALA A 468 -27.04 -14.14 25.18
C ALA A 468 -27.44 -13.61 23.79
N LEU A 469 -28.21 -12.52 23.82
CA LEU A 469 -28.54 -11.71 22.64
C LEU A 469 -27.95 -10.32 22.81
N ARG A 470 -27.76 -9.59 21.71
CA ARG A 470 -27.37 -8.17 21.76
C ARG A 470 -28.41 -7.29 22.46
N ALA A 471 -29.68 -7.67 22.35
CA ALA A 471 -30.79 -7.04 23.05
C ALA A 471 -31.73 -8.13 23.60
N ASP A 472 -31.97 -8.10 24.91
CA ASP A 472 -32.93 -9.00 25.58
C ASP A 472 -34.39 -8.72 25.21
N THR A 473 -34.69 -7.64 24.47
CA THR A 473 -36.04 -7.33 23.98
C THR A 473 -35.97 -6.62 22.64
N PHE A 474 -36.84 -7.03 21.70
CA PHE A 474 -37.02 -6.36 20.41
C PHE A 474 -38.48 -6.47 19.94
N THR A 475 -38.92 -5.52 19.13
CA THR A 475 -40.29 -5.46 18.60
C THR A 475 -40.27 -5.39 17.07
N VAL A 476 -41.11 -6.20 16.44
CA VAL A 476 -41.34 -6.21 14.99
C VAL A 476 -42.82 -5.96 14.69
N ARG A 477 -43.16 -5.67 13.43
CA ARG A 477 -44.56 -5.58 12.98
C ARG A 477 -44.92 -6.77 12.11
N THR A 478 -46.18 -7.20 12.18
CA THR A 478 -46.73 -8.19 11.28
C THR A 478 -47.05 -7.59 9.91
N LEU A 479 -46.80 -8.37 8.87
CA LEU A 479 -47.20 -8.10 7.49
C LEU A 479 -48.72 -8.33 7.30
N ASP A 480 -49.26 -7.99 6.13
CA ASP A 480 -50.70 -8.10 5.83
C ASP A 480 -51.27 -9.52 5.97
N TRP A 481 -50.43 -10.55 5.79
CA TRP A 481 -50.78 -11.96 5.99
C TRP A 481 -50.54 -12.47 7.43
N GLY A 482 -50.19 -11.57 8.36
CA GLY A 482 -49.93 -11.86 9.77
C GLY A 482 -48.50 -12.31 10.08
N GLY A 483 -47.66 -12.51 9.06
CA GLY A 483 -46.27 -12.96 9.24
C GLY A 483 -45.36 -11.92 9.89
N PHE A 484 -44.41 -12.38 10.72
CA PHE A 484 -43.39 -11.53 11.34
C PHE A 484 -42.05 -12.26 11.45
N ALA A 485 -40.94 -11.52 11.42
CA ALA A 485 -39.59 -12.07 11.54
C ALA A 485 -39.04 -11.96 12.98
N LEU A 486 -38.40 -13.02 13.46
CA LEU A 486 -37.65 -13.06 14.71
C LEU A 486 -36.18 -13.33 14.37
N SER A 487 -35.38 -12.27 14.22
CA SER A 487 -33.95 -12.38 13.92
C SER A 487 -33.10 -11.58 14.91
N PRO A 488 -32.99 -12.00 16.18
CA PRO A 488 -32.13 -11.33 17.15
C PRO A 488 -30.64 -11.60 16.91
N ASP A 489 -29.85 -10.54 16.98
CA ASP A 489 -28.38 -10.57 16.97
C ASP A 489 -27.83 -11.45 18.11
N THR A 490 -27.05 -12.47 17.77
CA THR A 490 -26.24 -13.26 18.70
C THR A 490 -24.95 -13.76 18.03
N ARG A 491 -23.95 -14.13 18.85
CA ARG A 491 -22.72 -14.81 18.43
C ARG A 491 -22.54 -16.19 19.08
N GLU A 492 -23.37 -16.50 20.06
CA GLU A 492 -23.30 -17.75 20.81
C GLU A 492 -23.96 -18.90 20.04
N GLU A 493 -23.56 -20.13 20.34
CA GLU A 493 -24.21 -21.34 19.84
C GLU A 493 -25.09 -21.94 20.93
N GLY A 494 -26.33 -22.29 20.59
CA GLY A 494 -27.24 -22.98 21.50
C GLY A 494 -28.70 -22.62 21.26
N THR A 495 -29.41 -22.35 22.34
CA THR A 495 -30.85 -22.05 22.32
C THR A 495 -31.13 -20.81 23.14
N VAL A 496 -31.98 -19.92 22.63
CA VAL A 496 -32.58 -18.83 23.41
C VAL A 496 -34.03 -19.17 23.77
N GLU A 497 -34.42 -18.83 24.98
CA GLU A 497 -35.80 -18.95 25.47
C GLU A 497 -36.34 -17.54 25.76
N GLY A 498 -37.60 -17.30 25.39
CA GLY A 498 -38.24 -16.01 25.60
C GLY A 498 -39.75 -16.06 25.49
N VAL A 499 -40.38 -14.95 25.85
CA VAL A 499 -41.83 -14.75 25.77
C VAL A 499 -42.16 -13.78 24.65
N LEU A 500 -43.19 -14.10 23.89
CA LEU A 500 -43.78 -13.22 22.89
C LEU A 500 -45.01 -12.51 23.47
N THR A 501 -45.09 -11.20 23.25
CA THR A 501 -46.30 -10.39 23.48
C THR A 501 -46.72 -9.67 22.20
N ALA A 502 -48.00 -9.38 22.04
CA ALA A 502 -48.58 -8.74 20.87
C ALA A 502 -49.47 -7.55 21.25
N ARG A 503 -49.44 -6.50 20.42
CA ARG A 503 -50.24 -5.28 20.59
C ARG A 503 -50.91 -4.91 19.27
N ALA A 504 -52.22 -4.68 19.32
CA ALA A 504 -52.97 -4.25 18.16
C ALA A 504 -52.64 -2.79 17.77
N PRO A 505 -52.77 -2.40 16.49
CA PRO A 505 -52.60 -1.00 16.08
C PRO A 505 -53.55 -0.06 16.86
N GLY A 506 -52.98 0.93 17.56
CA GLY A 506 -53.73 1.90 18.37
C GLY A 506 -54.09 1.42 19.79
N ASP A 507 -53.83 0.16 20.14
CA ASP A 507 -53.95 -0.33 21.50
C ASP A 507 -52.72 0.05 22.33
N THR A 508 -52.88 0.14 23.65
CA THR A 508 -51.80 0.33 24.64
C THR A 508 -51.45 -0.95 25.39
N ARG A 509 -52.31 -1.97 25.35
CA ARG A 509 -52.16 -3.21 26.11
C ARG A 509 -51.38 -4.27 25.33
N ASP A 510 -50.39 -4.87 25.98
CA ASP A 510 -49.73 -6.06 25.49
C ASP A 510 -50.50 -7.33 25.89
N VAL A 511 -50.78 -8.18 24.91
CA VAL A 511 -51.41 -9.50 25.06
C VAL A 511 -50.32 -10.57 25.04
N PRO A 512 -50.20 -11.45 26.05
CA PRO A 512 -49.24 -12.55 26.02
C PRO A 512 -49.63 -13.56 24.93
N ILE A 513 -48.65 -13.93 24.09
CA ILE A 513 -48.85 -14.90 23.01
C ILE A 513 -48.40 -16.31 23.44
N GLY A 514 -47.30 -16.38 24.19
CA GLY A 514 -46.71 -17.64 24.67
C GLY A 514 -45.19 -17.56 24.78
N SER A 515 -44.56 -18.63 25.26
CA SER A 515 -43.10 -18.79 25.24
C SER A 515 -42.63 -19.46 23.95
N VAL A 516 -41.44 -19.09 23.48
CA VAL A 516 -40.76 -19.71 22.33
C VAL A 516 -39.35 -20.13 22.71
N ARG A 517 -38.88 -21.22 22.09
CA ARG A 517 -37.53 -21.77 22.26
C ARG A 517 -36.88 -21.85 20.89
N LEU A 518 -35.89 -21.00 20.63
CA LEU A 518 -35.29 -20.82 19.31
C LEU A 518 -33.82 -21.27 19.35
N SER A 519 -33.49 -22.35 18.64
CA SER A 519 -32.09 -22.79 18.51
C SER A 519 -31.38 -22.08 17.38
N THR A 520 -30.11 -21.76 17.58
CA THR A 520 -29.25 -21.25 16.52
C THR A 520 -29.03 -22.31 15.43
N PHE A 521 -28.72 -21.86 14.22
CA PHE A 521 -28.31 -22.76 13.14
C PHE A 521 -27.39 -22.07 12.13
N ASP A 522 -26.55 -22.88 11.48
CA ASP A 522 -25.61 -22.44 10.43
C ASP A 522 -26.22 -22.69 9.04
N ALA A 523 -27.23 -21.88 8.68
CA ALA A 523 -27.77 -21.81 7.33
C ALA A 523 -28.39 -20.43 7.09
N ASP A 524 -28.40 -19.96 5.85
CA ASP A 524 -29.03 -18.68 5.45
C ASP A 524 -30.56 -18.78 5.26
N SER A 525 -31.18 -19.93 5.58
CA SER A 525 -32.63 -20.15 5.55
C SER A 525 -33.35 -19.51 6.74
N VAL A 526 -34.64 -19.19 6.59
CA VAL A 526 -35.51 -18.81 7.72
C VAL A 526 -36.26 -20.06 8.22
N ARG A 527 -36.30 -20.27 9.54
CA ARG A 527 -37.09 -21.35 10.17
C ARG A 527 -38.46 -20.87 10.63
N PHE A 528 -39.48 -21.71 10.57
CA PHE A 528 -40.79 -21.34 11.11
C PHE A 528 -40.85 -21.59 12.63
N ALA A 529 -41.13 -20.55 13.41
CA ALA A 529 -41.27 -20.62 14.87
C ALA A 529 -42.66 -21.06 15.32
N GLY A 530 -43.68 -20.91 14.47
CA GLY A 530 -45.06 -21.32 14.75
C GLY A 530 -46.11 -20.30 14.29
N GLN A 531 -47.36 -20.75 14.32
CA GLN A 531 -48.54 -19.91 14.18
C GLN A 531 -49.12 -19.63 15.56
N PHE A 532 -49.45 -18.37 15.82
CA PHE A 532 -49.85 -17.87 17.12
C PHE A 532 -51.21 -17.16 17.03
N ARG A 533 -52.01 -17.26 18.10
CA ARG A 533 -53.38 -16.73 18.16
C ARG A 533 -53.50 -15.61 19.18
N VAL A 534 -54.15 -14.51 18.80
CA VAL A 534 -54.31 -13.31 19.65
C VAL A 534 -55.73 -12.73 19.59
N GLY A 535 -56.04 -11.88 20.56
CA GLY A 535 -57.32 -11.19 20.65
C GLY A 535 -58.38 -11.97 21.42
N PRO A 536 -59.55 -11.33 21.61
CA PRO A 536 -60.65 -11.86 22.41
C PRO A 536 -61.23 -13.14 21.80
N SER A 537 -61.68 -14.02 22.68
CA SER A 537 -62.39 -15.25 22.38
C SER A 537 -63.67 -15.33 23.22
N LEU A 538 -64.70 -15.93 22.62
CA LEU A 538 -65.95 -16.30 23.28
C LEU A 538 -66.21 -17.79 23.06
N LEU A 539 -65.18 -18.65 23.09
CA LEU A 539 -65.30 -20.11 22.92
C LEU A 539 -66.03 -20.76 24.11
N TYR A 540 -67.31 -20.42 24.30
CA TYR A 540 -68.17 -21.08 25.28
C TYR A 540 -68.82 -22.33 24.68
N VAL A 541 -69.03 -23.31 25.54
CA VAL A 541 -70.00 -24.38 25.35
C VAL A 541 -71.11 -24.17 26.37
N GLY A 542 -72.33 -24.44 25.94
CA GLY A 542 -73.50 -24.52 26.77
C GLY A 542 -73.96 -25.96 26.99
N GLU A 543 -74.69 -26.22 28.07
CA GLU A 543 -75.33 -27.52 28.30
C GLU A 543 -76.82 -27.34 28.64
N VAL A 544 -77.70 -28.10 27.99
CA VAL A 544 -79.13 -28.12 28.24
C VAL A 544 -79.50 -29.45 28.90
N GLN A 545 -80.13 -29.38 30.07
CA GLN A 545 -80.63 -30.54 30.82
C GLN A 545 -82.14 -30.44 31.02
N ALA A 546 -82.82 -31.57 31.14
CA ALA A 546 -84.18 -31.62 31.66
C ALA A 546 -84.18 -31.47 33.20
N SER A 547 -85.35 -31.38 33.83
CA SER A 547 -85.45 -31.17 35.28
C SER A 547 -84.88 -32.32 36.13
N ASP A 548 -84.79 -33.53 35.57
CA ASP A 548 -84.15 -34.70 36.17
C ASP A 548 -82.61 -34.73 36.00
N GLY A 549 -82.04 -33.76 35.27
CA GLY A 549 -80.61 -33.69 34.95
C GLY A 549 -80.18 -34.47 33.71
N SER A 550 -81.10 -35.15 33.01
CA SER A 550 -80.78 -35.82 31.74
C SER A 550 -80.48 -34.81 30.62
N PRO A 551 -79.55 -35.10 29.69
CA PRO A 551 -79.20 -34.18 28.61
C PRO A 551 -80.32 -34.05 27.57
N VAL A 552 -80.67 -32.81 27.20
CA VAL A 552 -81.67 -32.55 26.15
C VAL A 552 -80.97 -32.57 24.79
N VAL A 553 -81.12 -33.66 24.06
CA VAL A 553 -80.55 -33.86 22.72
C VAL A 553 -81.42 -33.21 21.65
N GLY A 554 -80.82 -32.58 20.64
CA GLY A 554 -81.54 -32.05 19.48
C GLY A 554 -82.39 -30.80 19.74
N ALA A 555 -82.20 -30.12 20.88
CA ALA A 555 -82.78 -28.80 21.08
C ALA A 555 -82.13 -27.80 20.11
N ARG A 556 -82.93 -26.90 19.54
CA ARG A 556 -82.44 -25.75 18.79
C ARG A 556 -82.18 -24.61 19.76
N ILE A 557 -80.98 -24.05 19.74
CA ILE A 557 -80.56 -22.93 20.56
C ILE A 557 -80.42 -21.70 19.67
N GLU A 558 -80.99 -20.59 20.10
CA GLU A 558 -80.84 -19.27 19.48
C GLU A 558 -80.27 -18.30 20.51
N PHE A 559 -79.05 -17.81 20.30
CA PHE A 559 -78.49 -16.72 21.09
C PHE A 559 -78.54 -15.43 20.28
N ARG A 560 -79.36 -14.48 20.71
CA ARG A 560 -79.51 -13.16 20.08
C ARG A 560 -78.83 -12.10 20.93
N ARG A 561 -77.84 -11.39 20.40
CA ARG A 561 -77.20 -10.27 21.11
C ARG A 561 -78.20 -9.14 21.32
N THR A 562 -78.32 -8.70 22.57
CA THR A 562 -79.15 -7.56 23.02
C THR A 562 -78.32 -6.39 23.56
N GLY A 563 -77.04 -6.61 23.90
CA GLY A 563 -76.15 -5.56 24.38
C GLY A 563 -74.68 -5.96 24.45
N GLY A 564 -73.87 -5.15 25.15
CA GLY A 564 -72.43 -5.41 25.32
C GLY A 564 -71.57 -5.07 24.09
N ILE A 565 -70.37 -5.65 24.00
CA ILE A 565 -69.48 -5.48 22.84
C ILE A 565 -70.12 -5.99 21.53
N ALA A 566 -69.67 -5.49 20.38
CA ALA A 566 -70.10 -6.01 19.09
C ALA A 566 -69.52 -7.41 18.79
N VAL A 567 -70.29 -8.21 18.06
CA VAL A 567 -69.91 -9.51 17.51
C VAL A 567 -70.29 -9.54 16.02
N ALA A 568 -69.68 -10.42 15.23
CA ALA A 568 -70.06 -10.58 13.81
C ALA A 568 -71.49 -11.15 13.65
N GLU A 569 -71.86 -12.12 14.49
CA GLU A 569 -73.14 -12.83 14.44
C GLU A 569 -74.09 -12.28 15.51
N SER A 570 -74.98 -11.35 15.14
CA SER A 570 -76.00 -10.80 16.05
C SER A 570 -77.05 -11.84 16.49
N LEU A 571 -77.16 -12.94 15.73
CA LEU A 571 -77.92 -14.14 16.06
C LEU A 571 -77.05 -15.38 15.74
N LEU A 572 -76.76 -16.18 16.76
CA LEU A 572 -76.16 -17.51 16.62
C LEU A 572 -77.27 -18.57 16.75
N VAL A 573 -77.32 -19.54 15.84
CA VAL A 573 -78.26 -20.67 15.89
C VAL A 573 -77.48 -21.98 15.87
N GLU A 574 -77.70 -22.80 16.89
CA GLU A 574 -76.94 -24.02 17.18
C GLU A 574 -77.89 -25.16 17.59
N THR A 575 -77.38 -26.38 17.72
CA THR A 575 -78.19 -27.54 18.14
C THR A 575 -77.46 -28.37 19.19
N SER A 576 -78.17 -28.81 20.23
CA SER A 576 -77.56 -29.62 21.28
C SER A 576 -77.26 -31.05 20.82
N ASN A 577 -76.07 -31.54 21.15
CA ASN A 577 -75.60 -32.88 20.82
C ASN A 577 -76.12 -33.94 21.82
N ALA A 578 -75.64 -35.19 21.68
CA ALA A 578 -76.03 -36.32 22.53
C ALA A 578 -75.75 -36.13 24.04
N ALA A 579 -74.84 -35.22 24.42
CA ALA A 579 -74.55 -34.86 25.80
C ALA A 579 -75.31 -33.58 26.24
N GLY A 580 -76.32 -33.13 25.47
CA GLY A 580 -77.05 -31.89 25.73
C GLY A 580 -76.23 -30.62 25.46
N ARG A 581 -75.02 -30.76 24.92
CA ARG A 581 -74.08 -29.64 24.75
C ARG A 581 -74.20 -28.97 23.39
N PHE A 582 -74.05 -27.65 23.38
CA PHE A 582 -74.07 -26.82 22.18
C PHE A 582 -72.93 -25.80 22.21
N ARG A 583 -72.49 -25.32 21.05
CA ARG A 583 -71.49 -24.26 20.95
C ARG A 583 -72.15 -22.90 21.19
N LEU A 584 -71.49 -22.00 21.92
CA LEU A 584 -71.97 -20.65 22.19
C LEU A 584 -70.83 -19.66 21.92
N ALA A 585 -70.38 -19.60 20.67
CA ALA A 585 -69.16 -18.89 20.29
C ALA A 585 -69.35 -17.89 19.13
N PRO A 586 -70.08 -16.78 19.37
CA PRO A 586 -70.07 -15.65 18.45
C PRO A 586 -68.67 -15.04 18.39
N THR A 587 -68.30 -14.47 17.24
CA THR A 587 -67.02 -13.87 16.93
C THR A 587 -66.93 -12.45 17.54
N PRO A 588 -66.19 -12.20 18.64
CA PRO A 588 -66.05 -10.87 19.22
C PRO A 588 -65.30 -9.91 18.29
N LEU A 589 -65.79 -8.67 18.20
CA LEU A 589 -65.11 -7.57 17.48
C LEU A 589 -64.31 -6.64 18.42
N ALA A 590 -64.40 -6.84 19.74
CA ALA A 590 -63.66 -6.11 20.76
C ALA A 590 -63.49 -7.00 22.02
N SER A 591 -62.68 -6.56 22.99
CA SER A 591 -62.62 -7.19 24.32
C SER A 591 -63.69 -6.59 25.24
N GLY A 592 -64.37 -7.42 26.05
CA GLY A 592 -65.42 -6.98 26.97
C GLY A 592 -66.45 -8.08 27.25
N GLU A 593 -67.72 -7.72 27.40
CA GLU A 593 -68.82 -8.65 27.65
C GLU A 593 -69.88 -8.55 26.56
N VAL A 594 -70.33 -9.67 26.00
CA VAL A 594 -71.53 -9.74 25.14
C VAL A 594 -72.73 -10.04 26.02
N ILE A 595 -73.84 -9.35 25.79
CA ILE A 595 -75.11 -9.60 26.47
C ILE A 595 -76.13 -10.03 25.42
N GLY A 596 -76.85 -11.10 25.67
CA GLY A 596 -77.87 -11.61 24.75
C GLY A 596 -78.92 -12.47 25.43
N ASP A 597 -79.99 -12.75 24.69
CA ASP A 597 -81.05 -13.64 25.12
C ASP A 597 -80.83 -15.01 24.48
N LEU A 598 -80.90 -16.07 25.31
CA LEU A 598 -80.72 -17.46 24.91
C LEU A 598 -82.09 -18.15 24.90
N ARG A 599 -82.66 -18.34 23.71
CA ARG A 599 -83.86 -19.16 23.51
C ARG A 599 -83.46 -20.61 23.25
N ILE A 600 -84.07 -21.53 23.97
CA ILE A 600 -83.92 -22.97 23.78
C ILE A 600 -85.29 -23.54 23.38
N VAL A 601 -85.34 -24.17 22.20
CA VAL A 601 -86.50 -24.83 21.59
C VAL A 601 -86.22 -26.33 21.61
N PRO A 602 -86.59 -27.06 22.67
CA PRO A 602 -86.33 -28.49 22.78
C PRO A 602 -87.30 -29.32 21.92
N PRO A 603 -86.98 -30.61 21.64
CA PRO A 603 -87.98 -31.54 21.14
C PRO A 603 -89.12 -31.74 22.15
N ALA A 604 -90.31 -32.09 21.66
CA ALA A 604 -91.44 -32.46 22.51
C ALA A 604 -91.07 -33.64 23.44
N PRO A 605 -91.57 -33.68 24.69
CA PRO A 605 -92.63 -32.84 25.26
C PRO A 605 -92.13 -31.61 26.05
N LEU A 606 -90.84 -31.29 26.01
CA LEU A 606 -90.28 -30.17 26.77
C LEU A 606 -90.73 -28.81 26.20
N ARG A 607 -90.63 -27.74 27.01
CA ARG A 607 -91.13 -26.40 26.66
C ARG A 607 -90.01 -25.46 26.19
N ASP A 608 -90.33 -24.67 25.17
CA ASP A 608 -89.59 -23.46 24.82
C ASP A 608 -89.30 -22.61 26.06
N THR A 609 -88.02 -22.27 26.25
CA THR A 609 -87.57 -21.45 27.38
C THR A 609 -86.64 -20.35 26.87
N VAL A 610 -86.76 -19.13 27.41
CA VAL A 610 -85.87 -18.01 27.09
C VAL A 610 -85.19 -17.54 28.36
N PHE A 611 -83.85 -17.55 28.35
CA PHE A 611 -83.01 -16.98 29.39
C PHE A 611 -82.52 -15.62 28.91
N THR A 612 -83.02 -14.55 29.52
CA THR A 612 -82.67 -13.18 29.12
C THR A 612 -81.40 -12.68 29.80
N GLY A 613 -80.67 -11.78 29.13
CA GLY A 613 -79.49 -11.14 29.72
C GLY A 613 -78.30 -12.08 30.01
N VAL A 614 -78.18 -13.18 29.26
CA VAL A 614 -77.01 -14.08 29.30
C VAL A 614 -75.75 -13.31 28.93
N ARG A 615 -74.79 -13.31 29.85
CA ARG A 615 -73.53 -12.55 29.79
C ARG A 615 -72.36 -13.44 29.40
N LEU A 616 -71.64 -13.10 28.34
CA LEU A 616 -70.46 -13.82 27.85
C LEU A 616 -69.23 -12.88 27.87
N PRO A 617 -68.40 -12.89 28.93
CA PRO A 617 -67.17 -12.13 28.95
C PRO A 617 -66.12 -12.77 28.02
N THR A 618 -65.40 -11.94 27.26
CA THR A 618 -64.29 -12.39 26.41
C THR A 618 -63.11 -12.84 27.24
N PHE A 619 -62.38 -13.86 26.77
CA PHE A 619 -61.14 -14.32 27.37
C PHE A 619 -60.03 -14.45 26.33
N GLU A 620 -58.78 -14.49 26.80
CA GLU A 620 -57.57 -14.50 25.96
C GLU A 620 -56.91 -15.89 25.88
N THR A 621 -57.67 -16.97 26.08
CA THR A 621 -57.25 -18.36 25.90
C THR A 621 -58.01 -19.05 24.77
N ASP A 622 -57.43 -20.12 24.22
CA ASP A 622 -58.07 -21.03 23.26
C ASP A 622 -58.91 -22.14 23.96
N GLU A 623 -59.01 -22.09 25.29
CA GLU A 623 -59.80 -23.02 26.11
C GLU A 623 -61.29 -22.88 25.82
N VAL A 624 -61.98 -24.01 25.66
CA VAL A 624 -63.44 -24.03 25.64
C VAL A 624 -63.97 -23.98 27.06
N ARG A 625 -64.84 -23.01 27.37
CA ARG A 625 -65.40 -22.81 28.72
C ARG A 625 -66.86 -23.23 28.77
N LEU A 626 -67.26 -24.06 29.75
CA LEU A 626 -68.68 -24.27 30.04
C LEU A 626 -69.25 -22.96 30.58
N ARG A 627 -70.28 -22.40 29.93
CA ARG A 627 -70.88 -21.14 30.38
C ARG A 627 -71.84 -21.33 31.54
N ASP A 628 -72.76 -22.28 31.37
CA ASP A 628 -73.83 -22.60 32.32
C ASP A 628 -74.48 -23.94 31.94
N VAL A 629 -75.35 -24.43 32.82
CA VAL A 629 -76.21 -25.61 32.59
C VAL A 629 -77.67 -25.19 32.72
N TRP A 630 -78.34 -24.95 31.60
CA TRP A 630 -79.74 -24.51 31.60
C TRP A 630 -80.67 -25.70 31.75
N ARG A 631 -81.44 -25.71 32.84
CA ARG A 631 -82.44 -26.74 33.12
C ARG A 631 -83.81 -26.32 32.60
N LEU A 632 -84.42 -27.16 31.78
CA LEU A 632 -85.75 -26.96 31.24
C LEU A 632 -86.80 -27.53 32.20
N ALA A 633 -87.90 -26.80 32.36
CA ALA A 633 -89.04 -27.26 33.15
C ALA A 633 -89.76 -28.44 32.48
N PRO A 634 -90.35 -29.38 33.23
CA PRO A 634 -91.17 -30.43 32.67
C PRO A 634 -92.42 -29.84 31.98
N PRO A 635 -93.07 -30.60 31.07
CA PRO A 635 -94.43 -30.27 30.64
C PRO A 635 -95.36 -30.13 31.87
N ARG A 636 -96.29 -29.17 31.81
CA ARG A 636 -97.46 -29.12 32.69
C ARG A 636 -98.55 -30.01 32.13
#